data_AF-A0A1G2ZJA3-F1
#
_entry.id   AF-A0A1G2ZJA3-F1
#
_cell.length_a   1.000
_cell.length_b   1.000
_cell.length_c   1.000
_cell.angle_alpha   90.00
_cell.angle_beta   90.00
_cell.angle_gamma   90.00
#
_symmetry.space_group_name_H-M   'P 1'
#
loop_
_entity.id
_entity.type
_entity.pdbx_description
1 polymer ?
#
loop_
_entity_poly.entity_id
_entity_poly.type
_entity_poly.pdbx_seq_one_letter_code
_entity_poly.pdbx_strand_id
1 'polypeptide(L)'
;MYFPTSADSAFPKWSTYGTSPLAAFDVADLDSTIGTTAQLRNRILELVTQDYCEFSVRVTQTTSTPSPTVNRWQIVGIGSDTNASVFGVAQAVDTDDGDPQDYARVFAGAFATEYGGAGGALNGTDSTLERWGTAIGHTVSHEAGHNYGLTHANSAPRPGTVEDDQNNHVLATASTGLTGEIRASVNRHFSDTSYEILAHNLGLNDAVLANWDFVNPNDKDAHSLTMTLLSTASSLSIGWFYKGSTSPWTNPTVSSTGTTLPYQGTSYNVFDLVFSVAKNWSGGTAGVVPPAGEFHVGATFNDAVVVYDVTLGDSGGNDLPLHPRMVGFDAGAADVATGDFSLTFFNTRPDDGPLQLVDLEIQYTPRLASIDSMVAGAVLSDVHGMPIALRPTLVKEPFSRSYEVSRPLRMPLAQFNQARHVDLTYVSVAGVTEIELAKPAGDAIHGELIYPTSGTAVSLFPSTGVYVKATVVDPSARYFDPQAKRFVNGPLESHVFYQFAGYVPDLNRNGIDDLLDIRQLSSWDRNTNGIPDEAERFIDSFESYGTIDDLRTAWEAGSGSQVSLSADPGLYHWGKQSLVLDSSRSALSLPQAGFRFDGPQDWTSDDARGLTFWFRGDQNNNPAPLWIAVEDYAGIVAVVVHGDPNAVVSDTWQEWTVDFSQISYTRVRVDRVRRVSLGLGIADQQAGRSNIVYIDDIRLVPQSFIRSGTTRWARDLAAMAFVPKEDESRTGNAVSTQMPSAD
;
A
#
# COMPACT_ATOMS: atom_id res chain seq x y z
N MET A 1 -11.85 24.05 11.19
CA MET A 1 -12.27 25.43 10.86
C MET A 1 -12.65 26.19 12.13
N TYR A 2 -12.17 27.42 12.28
CA TYR A 2 -12.40 28.26 13.45
C TYR A 2 -13.10 29.57 13.07
N PHE A 3 -14.30 29.80 13.62
CA PHE A 3 -15.14 30.97 13.39
C PHE A 3 -15.39 31.70 14.72
N PRO A 4 -14.48 32.56 15.18
CA PRO A 4 -14.59 33.14 16.51
C PRO A 4 -15.80 34.08 16.63
N THR A 5 -16.33 34.19 17.84
CA THR A 5 -17.45 35.10 18.16
C THR A 5 -16.99 36.50 18.62
N SER A 6 -15.70 36.68 18.84
CA SER A 6 -15.04 37.93 19.19
C SER A 6 -13.62 37.91 18.64
N ALA A 7 -12.98 39.07 18.44
CA ALA A 7 -11.59 39.11 18.00
C ALA A 7 -10.67 38.29 18.93
N ASP A 8 -9.89 37.37 18.37
CA ASP A 8 -9.00 36.47 19.09
C ASP A 8 -7.53 36.83 18.81
N SER A 9 -6.90 37.48 19.78
CA SER A 9 -5.48 37.84 19.72
C SER A 9 -4.53 36.67 20.00
N ALA A 10 -5.04 35.52 20.45
CA ALA A 10 -4.23 34.32 20.66
C ALA A 10 -4.06 33.51 19.37
N PHE A 11 -4.85 33.78 18.33
CA PHE A 11 -4.61 33.19 17.01
C PHE A 11 -3.20 33.56 16.52
N PRO A 12 -2.41 32.63 15.96
CA PRO A 12 -0.99 32.89 15.75
C PRO A 12 -0.70 33.95 14.67
N LYS A 13 0.49 34.54 14.74
CA LYS A 13 1.00 35.53 13.77
C LYS A 13 2.22 34.99 13.05
N TRP A 14 2.07 34.67 11.78
CA TRP A 14 3.15 34.13 10.92
C TRP A 14 3.29 34.86 9.58
N SER A 15 2.33 35.72 9.22
CA SER A 15 2.33 36.41 7.93
C SER A 15 2.18 37.93 8.06
N THR A 16 2.72 38.67 7.09
CA THR A 16 2.62 40.13 6.98
C THR A 16 1.22 40.61 6.57
N TYR A 17 0.35 39.70 6.11
CA TYR A 17 -1.05 40.00 5.76
C TYR A 17 -1.98 40.15 6.97
N GLY A 18 -1.45 40.05 8.20
CA GLY A 18 -2.23 40.30 9.42
C GLY A 18 -3.15 39.14 9.79
N THR A 19 -2.57 37.98 10.08
CA THR A 19 -3.33 36.78 10.49
C THR A 19 -3.91 36.89 11.90
N SER A 20 -3.37 37.77 12.74
CA SER A 20 -3.77 37.98 14.13
C SER A 20 -3.86 39.49 14.48
N PRO A 21 -4.86 39.92 15.27
CA PRO A 21 -5.93 39.12 15.86
C PRO A 21 -6.90 38.58 14.79
N LEU A 22 -7.40 37.36 14.98
CA LEU A 22 -8.43 36.79 14.13
C LEU A 22 -9.77 37.47 14.47
N ALA A 23 -10.34 38.25 13.55
CA ALA A 23 -11.59 38.96 13.79
C ALA A 23 -12.77 37.99 13.96
N ALA A 24 -13.83 38.45 14.62
CA ALA A 24 -15.09 37.71 14.74
C ALA A 24 -15.63 37.35 13.35
N PHE A 25 -16.43 36.28 13.28
CA PHE A 25 -17.16 35.91 12.07
C PHE A 25 -18.64 36.19 12.25
N ASP A 26 -19.17 37.19 11.54
CA ASP A 26 -20.59 37.54 11.53
C ASP A 26 -21.08 37.78 10.11
N VAL A 27 -22.21 37.16 9.74
CA VAL A 27 -22.85 37.38 8.43
C VAL A 27 -23.33 38.82 8.27
N ALA A 28 -23.63 39.51 9.38
CA ALA A 28 -24.07 40.90 9.35
C ALA A 28 -23.01 41.87 8.82
N ASP A 29 -21.72 41.50 8.94
CA ASP A 29 -20.60 42.27 8.40
C ASP A 29 -20.39 42.03 6.90
N LEU A 30 -21.01 40.99 6.33
CA LEU A 30 -20.87 40.58 4.93
C LEU A 30 -22.12 40.99 4.14
N ASP A 31 -23.23 40.28 4.36
CA ASP A 31 -24.55 40.59 3.83
C ASP A 31 -25.62 39.97 4.73
N SER A 32 -26.28 40.81 5.53
CA SER A 32 -27.32 40.38 6.47
C SER A 32 -28.56 39.73 5.83
N THR A 33 -28.71 39.80 4.49
CA THR A 33 -29.90 39.28 3.79
C THR A 33 -29.78 37.81 3.40
N ILE A 34 -28.57 37.23 3.43
CA ILE A 34 -28.32 35.86 2.95
C ILE A 34 -28.65 34.77 3.98
N GLY A 35 -29.05 35.16 5.19
CA GLY A 35 -29.41 34.26 6.28
C GLY A 35 -28.68 34.57 7.58
N THR A 36 -28.54 33.56 8.43
CA THR A 36 -27.88 33.66 9.73
C THR A 36 -26.40 33.24 9.66
N THR A 37 -25.58 33.72 10.59
CA THR A 37 -24.17 33.31 10.73
C THR A 37 -24.02 31.80 10.87
N ALA A 38 -24.95 31.12 11.55
CA ALA A 38 -24.93 29.67 11.68
C ALA A 38 -25.19 28.96 10.33
N GLN A 39 -26.12 29.48 9.52
CA GLN A 39 -26.39 28.92 8.19
C GLN A 39 -25.17 29.05 7.27
N LEU A 40 -24.51 30.21 7.26
CA LEU A 40 -23.31 30.41 6.43
C LEU A 40 -22.17 29.49 6.87
N ARG A 41 -21.91 29.38 8.19
CA ARG A 41 -20.89 28.45 8.71
C ARG A 41 -21.18 26.99 8.34
N ASN A 42 -22.44 26.57 8.41
CA ASN A 42 -22.83 25.21 8.04
C ASN A 42 -22.63 24.97 6.54
N ARG A 43 -22.99 25.94 5.68
CA ARG A 43 -22.77 25.80 4.24
C ARG A 43 -21.29 25.71 3.89
N ILE A 44 -20.45 26.53 4.53
CA ILE A 44 -18.98 26.45 4.41
C ILE A 44 -18.48 25.07 4.88
N LEU A 45 -18.95 24.58 6.02
CA LEU A 45 -18.61 23.24 6.51
C LEU A 45 -18.97 22.15 5.51
N GLU A 46 -20.18 22.18 4.93
CA GLU A 46 -20.63 21.19 3.96
C GLU A 46 -19.72 21.15 2.73
N LEU A 47 -19.38 22.31 2.17
CA LEU A 47 -18.48 22.40 1.01
C LEU A 47 -17.08 21.88 1.31
N VAL A 48 -16.47 22.33 2.41
CA VAL A 48 -15.13 21.86 2.80
C VAL A 48 -15.15 20.36 3.13
N THR A 49 -16.23 19.86 3.75
CA THR A 49 -16.39 18.41 4.00
C THR A 49 -16.52 17.65 2.70
N GLN A 50 -17.20 18.20 1.70
CA GLN A 50 -17.34 17.60 0.38
C GLN A 50 -16.00 17.57 -0.37
N ASP A 51 -15.27 18.69 -0.41
CA ASP A 51 -13.97 18.80 -1.09
C ASP A 51 -12.96 17.75 -0.57
N TYR A 52 -13.02 17.43 0.74
CA TYR A 52 -12.13 16.48 1.38
C TYR A 52 -12.74 15.09 1.66
N CYS A 53 -13.94 14.78 1.15
CA CYS A 53 -14.70 13.61 1.60
C CYS A 53 -14.06 12.24 1.28
N GLU A 54 -13.15 12.19 0.32
CA GLU A 54 -12.44 10.97 -0.09
C GLU A 54 -11.14 10.75 0.69
N PHE A 55 -10.60 11.79 1.32
CA PHE A 55 -9.33 11.73 2.07
C PHE A 55 -9.58 11.40 3.54
N SER A 56 -8.57 10.81 4.20
CA SER A 56 -8.60 10.47 5.64
C SER A 56 -8.46 11.70 6.54
N VAL A 57 -9.32 12.70 6.31
CA VAL A 57 -9.42 13.96 7.04
C VAL A 57 -10.80 14.09 7.67
N ARG A 58 -10.82 14.47 8.95
CA ARG A 58 -12.04 14.82 9.65
C ARG A 58 -12.22 16.33 9.71
N VAL A 59 -13.16 16.87 8.93
CA VAL A 59 -13.51 18.29 8.96
C VAL A 59 -14.45 18.58 10.13
N THR A 60 -14.08 19.56 10.96
CA THR A 60 -14.92 20.06 12.06
C THR A 60 -14.90 21.59 12.11
N GLN A 61 -15.94 22.18 12.71
CA GLN A 61 -16.02 23.61 12.97
C GLN A 61 -16.15 23.91 14.47
N THR A 62 -15.61 25.05 14.91
CA THR A 62 -15.75 25.56 16.28
C THR A 62 -15.87 27.08 16.30
N THR A 63 -16.53 27.61 17.32
CA THR A 63 -16.60 29.06 17.62
C THR A 63 -15.71 29.47 18.80
N SER A 64 -15.12 28.49 19.47
CA SER A 64 -14.17 28.68 20.58
C SER A 64 -12.77 28.38 20.09
N THR A 65 -11.76 29.02 20.70
CA THR A 65 -10.34 28.79 20.40
C THR A 65 -10.05 27.29 20.30
N PRO A 66 -9.60 26.78 19.14
CA PRO A 66 -9.34 25.37 18.96
C PRO A 66 -8.20 24.89 19.86
N SER A 67 -8.32 23.67 20.37
CA SER A 67 -7.26 22.97 21.10
C SER A 67 -7.27 21.49 20.71
N PRO A 68 -6.86 21.15 19.47
CA PRO A 68 -6.83 19.76 19.02
C PRO A 68 -5.89 18.92 19.89
N THR A 69 -6.27 17.67 20.15
CA THR A 69 -5.47 16.72 20.95
C THR A 69 -4.86 15.59 20.10
N VAL A 70 -5.15 15.59 18.80
CA VAL A 70 -4.58 14.63 17.85
C VAL A 70 -3.21 15.12 17.38
N ASN A 71 -2.38 14.21 16.86
CA ASN A 71 -1.00 14.56 16.50
C ASN A 71 -0.90 15.41 15.23
N ARG A 72 -1.77 15.18 14.24
CA ARG A 72 -1.82 15.91 12.97
C ARG A 72 -3.14 16.65 12.83
N TRP A 73 -3.08 17.96 12.60
CA TRP A 73 -4.27 18.80 12.44
C TRP A 73 -3.92 20.10 11.73
N GLN A 74 -4.95 20.75 11.19
CA GLN A 74 -4.85 22.05 10.53
C GLN A 74 -5.94 22.98 11.07
N ILE A 75 -5.63 24.25 11.32
CA ILE A 75 -6.61 25.26 11.75
C ILE A 75 -6.73 26.38 10.72
N VAL A 76 -7.82 26.38 9.97
CA VAL A 76 -8.23 27.54 9.15
C VAL A 76 -9.08 28.49 9.98
N GLY A 77 -8.56 29.69 10.27
CA GLY A 77 -9.23 30.78 10.97
C GLY A 77 -9.98 31.71 10.00
N ILE A 78 -11.28 31.87 10.21
CA ILE A 78 -12.19 32.54 9.27
C ILE A 78 -12.87 33.70 10.01
N GLY A 79 -12.74 34.91 9.46
CA GLY A 79 -13.26 36.15 10.04
C GLY A 79 -13.94 37.01 8.99
N SER A 80 -14.88 37.87 9.39
CA SER A 80 -15.63 38.77 8.49
C SER A 80 -14.88 40.06 8.13
N ASP A 81 -13.68 40.24 8.66
CA ASP A 81 -12.75 41.30 8.28
C ASP A 81 -12.20 41.12 6.86
N THR A 82 -11.65 42.22 6.34
CA THR A 82 -11.18 42.34 4.96
C THR A 82 -9.67 42.49 4.91
N ASN A 83 -9.06 41.87 3.90
CA ASN A 83 -7.70 42.16 3.49
C ASN A 83 -7.72 42.64 2.03
N ALA A 84 -7.05 43.75 1.74
CA ALA A 84 -7.06 44.34 0.40
C ALA A 84 -6.21 43.60 -0.63
N SER A 85 -5.45 42.58 -0.22
CA SER A 85 -4.51 41.86 -1.09
C SER A 85 -4.87 40.39 -1.29
N VAL A 86 -5.43 39.70 -0.28
CA VAL A 86 -5.66 38.25 -0.34
C VAL A 86 -7.05 37.87 0.18
N PHE A 87 -7.64 36.80 -0.37
CA PHE A 87 -8.81 36.16 0.23
C PHE A 87 -8.42 35.23 1.38
N GLY A 88 -7.24 34.62 1.29
CA GLY A 88 -6.68 33.81 2.35
C GLY A 88 -5.15 33.74 2.29
N VAL A 89 -4.57 33.14 3.33
CA VAL A 89 -3.14 32.83 3.39
C VAL A 89 -2.90 31.63 4.29
N ALA A 90 -2.18 30.66 3.76
CA ALA A 90 -1.65 29.50 4.46
C ALA A 90 -0.35 29.84 5.20
N GLN A 91 0.01 29.05 6.21
CA GLN A 91 1.26 29.22 6.93
C GLN A 91 2.45 28.72 6.13
N ALA A 92 2.27 27.59 5.46
CA ALA A 92 3.31 26.92 4.70
C ALA A 92 2.69 26.12 3.54
N VAL A 93 3.57 25.57 2.71
CA VAL A 93 3.21 24.49 1.79
C VAL A 93 3.98 23.25 2.23
N ASP A 94 3.25 22.28 2.77
CA ASP A 94 3.84 21.15 3.51
C ASP A 94 4.18 20.02 2.55
N THR A 95 5.36 20.10 1.96
CA THR A 95 5.93 19.03 1.11
C THR A 95 6.88 18.17 1.93
N ASP A 96 6.34 17.10 2.51
CA ASP A 96 7.07 16.10 3.31
C ASP A 96 7.79 16.67 4.56
N ASP A 97 7.25 17.72 5.19
CA ASP A 97 7.88 18.29 6.38
C ASP A 97 7.40 17.61 7.69
N GLY A 98 8.28 17.70 8.70
CA GLY A 98 8.08 17.03 9.98
C GLY A 98 7.15 17.76 10.95
N ASP A 99 6.56 18.89 10.56
CA ASP A 99 5.57 19.61 11.36
C ASP A 99 4.15 19.26 10.90
N PRO A 100 3.38 18.49 11.67
CA PRO A 100 2.05 18.06 11.27
C PRO A 100 0.95 19.06 11.67
N GLN A 101 1.29 20.31 12.02
CA GLN A 101 0.41 21.28 12.65
C GLN A 101 0.53 22.69 12.08
N ASP A 102 -0.39 23.06 11.19
CA ASP A 102 -0.35 24.39 10.58
C ASP A 102 -1.66 25.16 10.72
N TYR A 103 -1.54 26.43 10.39
CA TYR A 103 -2.61 27.37 10.43
C TYR A 103 -2.82 27.99 9.05
N ALA A 104 -4.05 28.43 8.81
CA ALA A 104 -4.40 29.20 7.64
C ALA A 104 -5.43 30.28 8.02
N ARG A 105 -5.58 31.28 7.17
CA ARG A 105 -6.43 32.44 7.41
C ARG A 105 -7.30 32.72 6.19
N VAL A 106 -8.60 32.99 6.39
CA VAL A 106 -9.53 33.41 5.33
C VAL A 106 -10.29 34.69 5.71
N PHE A 107 -10.12 35.75 4.92
CA PHE A 107 -10.72 37.08 5.13
C PHE A 107 -12.05 37.18 4.36
N ALA A 108 -13.15 36.76 4.97
CA ALA A 108 -14.45 36.71 4.29
C ALA A 108 -14.94 38.09 3.82
N GLY A 109 -14.54 39.18 4.51
CA GLY A 109 -14.87 40.55 4.11
C GLY A 109 -14.20 41.01 2.81
N ALA A 110 -13.14 40.33 2.36
CA ALA A 110 -12.52 40.62 1.07
C ALA A 110 -13.49 40.32 -0.09
N PHE A 111 -14.33 39.28 0.02
CA PHE A 111 -15.37 38.98 -0.98
C PHE A 111 -16.47 40.04 -1.02
N ALA A 112 -16.85 40.58 0.14
CA ALA A 112 -17.81 41.70 0.22
C ALA A 112 -17.26 42.94 -0.51
N THR A 113 -15.98 43.22 -0.29
CA THR A 113 -15.29 44.38 -0.87
C THR A 113 -15.19 44.24 -2.39
N GLU A 114 -14.83 43.04 -2.88
CA GLU A 114 -14.52 42.82 -4.29
C GLU A 114 -15.75 42.48 -5.14
N TYR A 115 -16.67 41.66 -4.62
CA TYR A 115 -17.79 41.11 -5.39
C TYR A 115 -19.17 41.53 -4.86
N GLY A 116 -19.23 42.25 -3.74
CA GLY A 116 -20.48 42.74 -3.15
C GLY A 116 -21.00 44.06 -3.73
N GLY A 117 -20.23 44.72 -4.60
CA GLY A 117 -20.63 45.95 -5.30
C GLY A 117 -21.65 45.72 -6.42
N ALA A 118 -22.24 46.81 -6.94
CA ALA A 118 -23.25 46.73 -8.00
C ALA A 118 -22.73 45.99 -9.24
N GLY A 119 -23.43 44.92 -9.64
CA GLY A 119 -23.04 44.05 -10.76
C GLY A 119 -21.94 43.01 -10.42
N GLY A 120 -21.53 42.93 -9.15
CA GLY A 120 -20.63 41.89 -8.66
C GLY A 120 -21.34 40.57 -8.37
N ALA A 121 -20.56 39.48 -8.34
CA ALA A 121 -21.05 38.10 -8.22
C ALA A 121 -21.76 37.77 -6.89
N LEU A 122 -21.64 38.64 -5.89
CA LEU A 122 -22.24 38.50 -4.56
C LEU A 122 -23.13 39.71 -4.22
N ASN A 123 -23.77 40.31 -5.23
CA ASN A 123 -24.63 41.48 -5.05
C ASN A 123 -26.07 41.23 -5.52
N GLY A 124 -27.02 41.95 -4.93
CA GLY A 124 -28.41 41.94 -5.37
C GLY A 124 -29.04 40.54 -5.29
N THR A 125 -29.67 40.10 -6.38
CA THR A 125 -30.31 38.76 -6.44
C THR A 125 -29.31 37.61 -6.40
N ASP A 126 -28.05 37.86 -6.73
CA ASP A 126 -26.98 36.87 -6.73
C ASP A 126 -26.29 36.77 -5.36
N SER A 127 -26.58 37.70 -4.44
CA SER A 127 -26.14 37.58 -3.04
C SER A 127 -27.01 36.55 -2.32
N THR A 128 -26.59 35.28 -2.38
CA THR A 128 -27.30 34.16 -1.79
C THR A 128 -26.41 33.38 -0.84
N LEU A 129 -27.02 32.67 0.13
CA LEU A 129 -26.30 31.81 1.06
C LEU A 129 -25.37 30.84 0.33
N GLU A 130 -25.86 30.27 -0.76
CA GLU A 130 -25.12 29.33 -1.61
C GLU A 130 -23.85 29.97 -2.16
N ARG A 131 -23.99 31.11 -2.84
CA ARG A 131 -22.88 31.75 -3.54
C ARG A 131 -21.81 32.28 -2.58
N TRP A 132 -22.21 32.81 -1.43
CA TRP A 132 -21.29 33.18 -0.35
C TRP A 132 -20.61 31.97 0.28
N GLY A 133 -21.37 30.89 0.50
CA GLY A 133 -20.85 29.62 0.98
C GLY A 133 -19.79 29.05 0.05
N THR A 134 -20.05 29.02 -1.26
CA THR A 134 -19.14 28.53 -2.31
C THR A 134 -17.85 29.32 -2.36
N ALA A 135 -17.94 30.66 -2.38
CA ALA A 135 -16.77 31.53 -2.44
C ALA A 135 -15.85 31.36 -1.21
N ILE A 136 -16.42 31.37 0.00
CA ILE A 136 -15.64 31.23 1.23
C ILE A 136 -15.17 29.78 1.43
N GLY A 137 -16.05 28.81 1.18
CA GLY A 137 -15.79 27.38 1.38
C GLY A 137 -14.62 26.86 0.56
N HIS A 138 -14.62 27.09 -0.75
CA HIS A 138 -13.49 26.63 -1.57
C HIS A 138 -12.21 27.42 -1.30
N THR A 139 -12.27 28.66 -0.81
CA THR A 139 -11.07 29.34 -0.31
C THR A 139 -10.56 28.73 1.00
N VAL A 140 -11.45 28.27 1.89
CA VAL A 140 -11.03 27.50 3.07
C VAL A 140 -10.34 26.20 2.65
N SER A 141 -10.88 25.47 1.67
CA SER A 141 -10.23 24.27 1.12
C SER A 141 -8.91 24.59 0.41
N HIS A 142 -8.83 25.73 -0.28
CA HIS A 142 -7.62 26.20 -0.93
C HIS A 142 -6.48 26.41 0.06
N GLU A 143 -6.71 27.20 1.11
CA GLU A 143 -5.67 27.49 2.09
C GLU A 143 -5.30 26.25 2.93
N ALA A 144 -6.28 25.39 3.23
CA ALA A 144 -5.99 24.10 3.85
C ALA A 144 -5.15 23.20 2.92
N GLY A 145 -5.40 23.24 1.61
CA GLY A 145 -4.67 22.48 0.60
C GLY A 145 -3.18 22.81 0.58
N HIS A 146 -2.80 24.07 0.78
CA HIS A 146 -1.39 24.45 0.92
C HIS A 146 -0.72 23.74 2.09
N ASN A 147 -1.33 23.78 3.28
CA ASN A 147 -0.87 23.04 4.47
C ASN A 147 -1.02 21.50 4.35
N TYR A 148 -1.36 21.00 3.16
CA TYR A 148 -1.33 19.58 2.82
C TYR A 148 -0.45 19.31 1.58
N GLY A 149 0.42 20.26 1.22
CA GLY A 149 1.45 20.12 0.19
C GLY A 149 1.05 20.59 -1.21
N LEU A 150 -0.08 21.30 -1.35
CA LEU A 150 -0.51 21.82 -2.65
C LEU A 150 0.07 23.21 -2.94
N THR A 151 0.27 23.48 -4.22
CA THR A 151 0.66 24.78 -4.78
C THR A 151 -0.37 25.22 -5.81
N HIS A 152 -0.39 26.51 -6.15
CA HIS A 152 -1.26 27.01 -7.22
C HIS A 152 -1.02 26.31 -8.57
N ALA A 153 0.23 25.94 -8.86
CA ALA A 153 0.59 25.21 -10.07
C ALA A 153 -0.11 23.85 -10.18
N ASN A 154 -0.47 23.23 -9.05
CA ASN A 154 -1.19 21.97 -9.06
C ASN A 154 -2.64 22.10 -9.56
N SER A 155 -3.18 23.32 -9.71
CA SER A 155 -4.50 23.51 -10.34
C SER A 155 -4.51 23.25 -11.84
N ALA A 156 -3.37 23.19 -12.51
CA ALA A 156 -3.35 23.00 -13.97
C ALA A 156 -3.86 21.60 -14.35
N PRO A 157 -4.82 21.49 -15.31
CA PRO A 157 -5.23 20.19 -15.81
C PRO A 157 -4.07 19.53 -16.56
N ARG A 158 -4.00 18.21 -16.50
CA ARG A 158 -2.95 17.46 -17.21
C ARG A 158 -3.15 17.56 -18.72
N PRO A 159 -2.11 17.91 -19.51
CA PRO A 159 -2.25 18.02 -20.96
C PRO A 159 -2.72 16.71 -21.60
N GLY A 160 -3.76 16.79 -22.44
CA GLY A 160 -4.27 15.65 -23.21
C GLY A 160 -5.17 14.69 -22.44
N THR A 161 -5.61 15.05 -21.23
CA THR A 161 -6.60 14.30 -20.47
C THR A 161 -8.01 14.83 -20.68
N VAL A 162 -9.00 14.18 -20.07
CA VAL A 162 -10.41 14.62 -20.04
C VAL A 162 -10.73 15.50 -18.83
N GLU A 163 -9.70 15.89 -18.07
CA GLU A 163 -9.81 16.83 -16.96
C GLU A 163 -10.30 18.19 -17.48
N ASP A 164 -11.14 18.86 -16.69
CA ASP A 164 -11.84 20.07 -17.10
C ASP A 164 -11.00 21.35 -16.87
N ASP A 165 -11.65 22.52 -16.98
CA ASP A 165 -10.96 23.81 -16.99
C ASP A 165 -10.24 24.07 -15.67
N GLN A 166 -9.02 24.62 -15.75
CA GLN A 166 -8.21 24.96 -14.59
C GLN A 166 -8.97 25.77 -13.53
N ASN A 167 -9.86 26.69 -13.94
CA ASN A 167 -10.60 27.54 -13.00
C ASN A 167 -11.72 26.81 -12.25
N ASN A 168 -12.06 25.58 -12.64
CA ASN A 168 -12.90 24.69 -11.86
C ASN A 168 -12.13 24.02 -10.72
N HIS A 169 -10.81 24.20 -10.65
CA HIS A 169 -9.99 23.59 -9.61
C HIS A 169 -9.82 24.49 -8.37
N VAL A 170 -9.78 23.87 -7.18
CA VAL A 170 -9.69 24.58 -5.89
C VAL A 170 -8.45 25.49 -5.83
N LEU A 171 -7.31 25.02 -6.33
CA LEU A 171 -6.02 25.72 -6.25
C LEU A 171 -5.84 26.82 -7.32
N ALA A 172 -6.84 27.01 -8.19
CA ALA A 172 -6.81 28.10 -9.15
C ALA A 172 -6.93 29.46 -8.45
N THR A 173 -6.30 30.46 -9.05
CA THR A 173 -6.19 31.83 -8.52
C THR A 173 -6.55 32.83 -9.59
N ALA A 174 -6.54 34.12 -9.26
CA ALA A 174 -6.75 35.15 -10.27
C ALA A 174 -5.71 35.12 -11.42
N SER A 175 -4.51 34.55 -11.19
CA SER A 175 -3.47 34.41 -12.22
C SER A 175 -3.89 33.49 -13.38
N THR A 176 -4.83 32.57 -13.14
CA THR A 176 -5.37 31.63 -14.13
C THR A 176 -6.62 32.17 -14.83
N GLY A 177 -7.02 33.41 -14.53
CA GLY A 177 -8.26 34.02 -15.02
C GLY A 177 -9.50 33.69 -14.18
N LEU A 178 -9.32 33.18 -12.97
CA LEU A 178 -10.41 32.88 -12.04
C LEU A 178 -11.18 34.16 -11.70
N THR A 179 -12.47 34.19 -12.07
CA THR A 179 -13.34 35.35 -11.84
C THR A 179 -14.14 35.20 -10.55
N GLY A 180 -14.66 36.32 -10.02
CA GLY A 180 -15.60 36.30 -8.91
C GLY A 180 -16.87 35.49 -9.20
N GLU A 181 -17.31 35.46 -10.47
CA GLU A 181 -18.46 34.63 -10.87
C GLU A 181 -18.16 33.15 -10.70
N ILE A 182 -16.98 32.69 -11.14
CA ILE A 182 -16.57 31.28 -10.98
C ILE A 182 -16.41 30.96 -9.49
N ARG A 183 -15.74 31.83 -8.71
CA ARG A 183 -15.59 31.65 -7.25
C ARG A 183 -16.92 31.50 -6.52
N ALA A 184 -17.95 32.22 -6.96
CA ALA A 184 -19.25 32.25 -6.30
C ALA A 184 -20.24 31.18 -6.82
N SER A 185 -20.10 30.72 -8.06
CA SER A 185 -21.12 29.88 -8.71
C SER A 185 -20.70 28.44 -9.00
N VAL A 186 -19.39 28.17 -9.07
CA VAL A 186 -18.87 26.85 -9.43
C VAL A 186 -18.50 26.09 -8.17
N ASN A 187 -19.07 24.90 -8.01
CA ASN A 187 -18.60 23.92 -7.03
C ASN A 187 -17.29 23.33 -7.53
N ARG A 188 -16.17 23.93 -7.10
CA ARG A 188 -14.82 23.57 -7.56
C ARG A 188 -14.38 22.25 -6.92
N HIS A 189 -13.45 21.55 -7.56
CA HIS A 189 -12.88 20.29 -7.05
C HIS A 189 -11.36 20.29 -7.13
N PHE A 190 -10.69 19.34 -6.51
CA PHE A 190 -9.25 19.20 -6.72
C PHE A 190 -8.97 18.67 -8.14
N SER A 191 -7.92 19.20 -8.77
CA SER A 191 -7.39 18.67 -10.03
C SER A 191 -6.88 17.23 -9.83
N ASP A 192 -6.65 16.49 -10.91
CA ASP A 192 -6.03 15.16 -10.87
C ASP A 192 -4.69 15.20 -10.11
N THR A 193 -3.86 16.23 -10.38
CA THR A 193 -2.56 16.41 -9.71
C THR A 193 -2.73 16.73 -8.23
N SER A 194 -3.64 17.63 -7.87
CA SER A 194 -3.91 17.96 -6.47
C SER A 194 -4.45 16.76 -5.70
N TYR A 195 -5.35 15.99 -6.30
CA TYR A 195 -5.90 14.79 -5.67
C TYR A 195 -4.81 13.74 -5.42
N GLU A 196 -3.93 13.48 -6.39
CA GLU A 196 -2.82 12.52 -6.23
C GLU A 196 -1.87 12.89 -5.08
N ILE A 197 -1.55 14.18 -4.93
CA ILE A 197 -0.71 14.67 -3.83
C ILE A 197 -1.45 14.56 -2.49
N LEU A 198 -2.72 14.96 -2.43
CA LEU A 198 -3.52 14.86 -1.21
C LEU A 198 -3.73 13.39 -0.80
N ALA A 199 -3.96 12.48 -1.76
CA ALA A 199 -4.13 11.06 -1.49
C ALA A 199 -2.88 10.46 -0.84
N HIS A 200 -1.68 10.88 -1.26
CA HIS A 200 -0.43 10.52 -0.60
C HIS A 200 -0.30 11.14 0.80
N ASN A 201 -0.51 12.44 0.92
CA ASN A 201 -0.22 13.19 2.14
C ASN A 201 -1.26 13.01 3.25
N LEU A 202 -2.49 12.67 2.88
CA LEU A 202 -3.63 12.52 3.81
C LEU A 202 -4.10 11.08 3.94
N GLY A 203 -3.83 10.22 2.94
CA GLY A 203 -4.49 8.93 2.80
C GLY A 203 -5.93 9.04 2.29
N LEU A 204 -6.50 7.90 1.91
CA LEU A 204 -7.87 7.77 1.41
C LEU A 204 -8.76 7.03 2.43
N ASN A 205 -10.05 7.35 2.47
CA ASN A 205 -11.00 6.71 3.40
C ASN A 205 -11.32 5.26 3.01
N ASP A 206 -11.35 4.97 1.71
CA ASP A 206 -11.65 3.65 1.17
C ASP A 206 -10.39 3.06 0.53
N ALA A 207 -10.03 1.85 0.95
CA ALA A 207 -8.91 1.10 0.39
C ALA A 207 -9.35 0.26 -0.81
N VAL A 208 -10.57 -0.28 -0.78
CA VAL A 208 -11.13 -1.13 -1.83
C VAL A 208 -12.56 -0.74 -2.15
N LEU A 209 -12.90 -0.78 -3.43
CA LEU A 209 -14.24 -0.57 -3.96
C LEU A 209 -14.54 -1.62 -5.01
N ALA A 210 -15.68 -2.30 -4.90
CA ALA A 210 -16.00 -3.38 -5.82
C ALA A 210 -17.49 -3.45 -6.15
N ASN A 211 -17.74 -3.72 -7.43
CA ASN A 211 -19.03 -3.96 -8.04
C ASN A 211 -19.02 -5.32 -8.73
N TRP A 212 -20.17 -5.99 -8.72
CA TRP A 212 -20.35 -7.29 -9.33
C TRP A 212 -21.67 -7.35 -10.10
N ASP A 213 -21.61 -7.85 -11.32
CA ASP A 213 -22.78 -8.36 -12.03
C ASP A 213 -22.86 -9.86 -11.83
N PHE A 214 -23.98 -10.32 -11.26
CA PHE A 214 -24.24 -11.72 -10.98
C PHE A 214 -25.52 -12.19 -11.65
N VAL A 215 -25.59 -13.49 -11.88
CA VAL A 215 -26.80 -14.21 -12.31
C VAL A 215 -27.27 -15.09 -11.15
N ASN A 216 -28.58 -15.20 -10.93
CA ASN A 216 -29.14 -16.24 -10.05
C ASN A 216 -29.18 -17.61 -10.79
N PRO A 217 -28.31 -18.58 -10.46
CA PRO A 217 -28.25 -19.86 -11.16
C PRO A 217 -29.32 -20.86 -10.70
N ASN A 218 -30.14 -20.53 -9.71
CA ASN A 218 -31.10 -21.44 -9.09
C ASN A 218 -32.43 -21.49 -9.84
N ASP A 219 -33.23 -22.51 -9.55
CA ASP A 219 -34.63 -22.64 -9.99
C ASP A 219 -35.64 -21.94 -9.05
N LYS A 220 -35.12 -21.16 -8.09
CA LYS A 220 -35.89 -20.42 -7.09
C LYS A 220 -35.50 -18.94 -7.06
N ASP A 221 -36.43 -18.13 -6.59
CA ASP A 221 -36.20 -16.71 -6.31
C ASP A 221 -35.18 -16.53 -5.18
N ALA A 222 -34.24 -15.61 -5.38
CA ALA A 222 -33.32 -15.16 -4.35
C ALA A 222 -33.82 -13.85 -3.72
N HIS A 223 -33.74 -13.77 -2.39
CA HIS A 223 -34.19 -12.64 -1.58
C HIS A 223 -33.06 -11.93 -0.84
N SER A 224 -31.87 -12.52 -0.81
CA SER A 224 -30.67 -11.92 -0.24
C SER A 224 -29.41 -12.45 -0.92
N LEU A 225 -28.31 -11.73 -0.72
CA LEU A 225 -26.96 -12.14 -1.06
C LEU A 225 -26.08 -11.99 0.19
N THR A 226 -25.28 -13.01 0.50
CA THR A 226 -24.23 -12.96 1.50
C THR A 226 -22.90 -13.24 0.82
N MET A 227 -21.91 -12.39 1.04
CA MET A 227 -20.55 -12.56 0.54
C MET A 227 -19.60 -12.71 1.71
N THR A 228 -18.79 -13.76 1.69
CA THR A 228 -17.72 -13.95 2.67
C THR A 228 -16.51 -13.16 2.24
N LEU A 229 -16.07 -12.24 3.09
CA LEU A 229 -14.88 -11.42 2.89
C LEU A 229 -13.78 -11.84 3.87
N LEU A 230 -12.54 -11.80 3.42
CA LEU A 230 -11.35 -11.96 4.25
C LEU A 230 -10.60 -10.63 4.32
N SER A 231 -10.22 -10.20 5.51
CA SER A 231 -9.35 -9.05 5.71
C SER A 231 -8.43 -9.27 6.91
N THR A 232 -7.23 -8.70 6.86
CA THR A 232 -6.33 -8.63 8.03
C THR A 232 -6.84 -7.62 9.07
N ALA A 233 -7.73 -6.71 8.67
CA ALA A 233 -8.39 -5.76 9.55
C ALA A 233 -9.16 -6.46 10.67
N SER A 234 -9.12 -5.87 11.86
CA SER A 234 -9.97 -6.31 12.98
C SER A 234 -11.44 -5.89 12.83
N SER A 235 -11.71 -4.90 11.98
CA SER A 235 -13.05 -4.42 11.64
C SER A 235 -13.09 -3.87 10.22
N LEU A 236 -14.20 -4.08 9.54
CA LEU A 236 -14.51 -3.46 8.25
C LEU A 236 -15.71 -2.53 8.39
N SER A 237 -15.71 -1.46 7.59
CA SER A 237 -16.81 -0.52 7.46
C SER A 237 -17.09 -0.26 5.99
N ILE A 238 -18.36 0.02 5.68
CA ILE A 238 -18.80 0.37 4.33
C ILE A 238 -18.90 1.88 4.26
N GLY A 239 -18.10 2.50 3.40
CA GLY A 239 -18.21 3.93 3.08
C GLY A 239 -19.43 4.18 2.20
N TRP A 240 -19.42 3.60 0.99
CA TRP A 240 -20.51 3.68 0.02
C TRP A 240 -20.94 2.30 -0.49
N PHE A 241 -22.10 2.27 -1.14
CA PHE A 241 -22.63 1.08 -1.79
C PHE A 241 -23.41 1.50 -3.03
N TYR A 242 -23.51 0.59 -4.00
CA TYR A 242 -24.17 0.87 -5.27
C TYR A 242 -25.68 1.11 -5.07
N LYS A 243 -26.17 2.25 -5.55
CA LYS A 243 -27.60 2.65 -5.42
C LYS A 243 -28.34 2.66 -6.73
N GLY A 244 -27.74 2.20 -7.83
CA GLY A 244 -28.39 2.19 -9.13
C GLY A 244 -29.58 1.23 -9.23
N SER A 245 -30.32 1.37 -10.34
CA SER A 245 -31.61 0.68 -10.53
C SER A 245 -31.50 -0.82 -10.77
N THR A 246 -30.31 -1.34 -11.07
CA THR A 246 -30.05 -2.77 -11.30
C THR A 246 -29.80 -3.56 -10.02
N SER A 247 -29.71 -2.89 -8.86
CA SER A 247 -29.58 -3.57 -7.57
C SER A 247 -30.95 -3.81 -6.91
N PRO A 248 -31.29 -5.08 -6.58
CA PRO A 248 -32.52 -5.44 -5.87
C PRO A 248 -32.51 -5.02 -4.39
N TRP A 249 -31.34 -4.72 -3.82
CA TRP A 249 -31.17 -4.45 -2.39
C TRP A 249 -30.50 -3.10 -2.13
N THR A 250 -30.60 -2.61 -0.88
CA THR A 250 -29.96 -1.37 -0.41
C THR A 250 -29.37 -1.57 0.98
N ASN A 251 -28.56 -0.61 1.45
CA ASN A 251 -28.02 -0.57 2.81
C ASN A 251 -27.38 -1.90 3.26
N PRO A 252 -26.40 -2.43 2.51
CA PRO A 252 -25.70 -3.64 2.94
C PRO A 252 -25.03 -3.44 4.29
N THR A 253 -24.83 -4.55 5.00
CA THR A 253 -24.12 -4.57 6.28
C THR A 253 -22.89 -5.45 6.17
N VAL A 254 -21.79 -5.04 6.80
CA VAL A 254 -20.60 -5.88 6.98
C VAL A 254 -20.41 -6.17 8.48
N SER A 255 -20.14 -7.43 8.84
CA SER A 255 -19.92 -7.83 10.23
C SER A 255 -18.91 -8.95 10.35
N SER A 256 -18.05 -8.90 11.39
CA SER A 256 -17.12 -9.98 11.69
C SER A 256 -17.87 -11.22 12.18
N THR A 257 -17.44 -12.38 11.72
CA THR A 257 -17.92 -13.69 12.21
C THR A 257 -17.20 -14.12 13.50
N GLY A 258 -16.13 -13.43 13.89
CA GLY A 258 -15.24 -13.82 14.99
C GLY A 258 -14.35 -15.04 14.68
N THR A 259 -14.35 -15.51 13.43
CA THR A 259 -13.52 -16.63 12.97
C THR A 259 -12.38 -16.15 12.09
N THR A 260 -11.35 -16.99 11.95
CA THR A 260 -10.24 -16.76 11.05
C THR A 260 -10.10 -17.89 10.03
N LEU A 261 -9.63 -17.54 8.83
CA LEU A 261 -9.34 -18.46 7.75
C LEU A 261 -7.87 -18.30 7.33
N PRO A 262 -7.06 -19.38 7.33
CA PRO A 262 -5.74 -19.33 6.72
C PRO A 262 -5.88 -19.32 5.19
N TYR A 263 -5.27 -18.32 4.54
CA TYR A 263 -5.25 -18.18 3.10
C TYR A 263 -3.86 -17.70 2.64
N GLN A 264 -3.24 -18.43 1.71
CA GLN A 264 -1.87 -18.18 1.23
C GLN A 264 -0.81 -17.93 2.32
N GLY A 265 -0.89 -18.65 3.44
CA GLY A 265 0.05 -18.51 4.55
C GLY A 265 -0.26 -17.36 5.52
N THR A 266 -1.26 -16.53 5.23
CA THR A 266 -1.75 -15.46 6.11
C THR A 266 -3.06 -15.88 6.78
N SER A 267 -3.22 -15.57 8.07
CA SER A 267 -4.50 -15.77 8.77
C SER A 267 -5.35 -14.51 8.63
N TYR A 268 -6.50 -14.63 7.98
CA TYR A 268 -7.43 -13.52 7.79
C TYR A 268 -8.62 -13.62 8.74
N ASN A 269 -9.14 -12.47 9.16
CA ASN A 269 -10.43 -12.38 9.83
C ASN A 269 -11.55 -12.53 8.78
N VAL A 270 -12.60 -13.27 9.14
CA VAL A 270 -13.72 -13.55 8.24
C VAL A 270 -14.89 -12.62 8.56
N PHE A 271 -15.42 -11.98 7.52
CA PHE A 271 -16.57 -11.07 7.59
C PHE A 271 -17.67 -11.51 6.63
N ASP A 272 -18.91 -11.24 7.02
CA ASP A 272 -20.08 -11.39 6.14
C ASP A 272 -20.53 -10.01 5.67
N LEU A 273 -20.59 -9.84 4.35
CA LEU A 273 -21.25 -8.72 3.67
C LEU A 273 -22.63 -9.18 3.21
N VAL A 274 -23.69 -8.54 3.71
CA VAL A 274 -25.07 -8.98 3.49
C VAL A 274 -25.88 -7.90 2.78
N PHE A 275 -26.52 -8.28 1.66
CA PHE A 275 -27.53 -7.52 0.95
C PHE A 275 -28.89 -8.20 1.12
N SER A 276 -29.81 -7.58 1.83
CA SER A 276 -31.14 -8.18 2.11
C SER A 276 -32.29 -7.17 2.22
N VAL A 277 -31.99 -5.88 2.37
CA VAL A 277 -33.04 -4.85 2.47
C VAL A 277 -33.61 -4.58 1.08
N ALA A 278 -34.83 -5.03 0.83
CA ALA A 278 -35.51 -4.92 -0.46
C ALA A 278 -35.64 -3.46 -0.95
N LYS A 279 -35.42 -3.27 -2.24
CA LYS A 279 -35.54 -1.99 -2.95
C LYS A 279 -36.22 -2.20 -4.31
N ASN A 280 -36.94 -1.19 -4.79
CA ASN A 280 -37.40 -1.18 -6.18
C ASN A 280 -36.20 -1.17 -7.15
N TRP A 281 -36.28 -2.01 -8.17
CA TRP A 281 -35.19 -2.23 -9.11
C TRP A 281 -35.73 -2.62 -10.49
N SER A 282 -34.88 -2.66 -11.51
CA SER A 282 -35.28 -2.86 -12.91
C SER A 282 -35.64 -4.33 -13.24
N GLY A 283 -35.20 -5.29 -12.44
CA GLY A 283 -35.40 -6.72 -12.69
C GLY A 283 -36.71 -7.32 -12.17
N GLY A 284 -37.62 -6.50 -11.62
CA GLY A 284 -38.99 -6.93 -11.28
C GLY A 284 -39.39 -6.61 -9.84
N THR A 285 -39.90 -7.62 -9.12
CA THR A 285 -40.39 -7.45 -7.75
C THR A 285 -39.27 -6.98 -6.83
N ALA A 286 -39.56 -5.98 -5.99
CA ALA A 286 -38.58 -5.38 -5.08
C ALA A 286 -37.87 -6.42 -4.21
N GLY A 287 -36.53 -6.43 -4.22
CA GLY A 287 -35.72 -7.36 -3.43
C GLY A 287 -35.77 -8.83 -3.86
N VAL A 288 -36.33 -9.16 -5.03
CA VAL A 288 -36.48 -10.54 -5.51
C VAL A 288 -35.78 -10.71 -6.84
N VAL A 289 -34.76 -11.57 -6.88
CA VAL A 289 -34.05 -11.95 -8.12
C VAL A 289 -34.58 -13.30 -8.61
N PRO A 290 -35.31 -13.36 -9.73
CA PRO A 290 -35.88 -14.61 -10.23
C PRO A 290 -34.80 -15.57 -10.77
N PRO A 291 -35.15 -16.84 -11.07
CA PRO A 291 -34.27 -17.77 -11.78
C PRO A 291 -33.68 -17.17 -13.05
N ALA A 292 -32.37 -17.31 -13.23
CA ALA A 292 -31.58 -16.68 -14.31
C ALA A 292 -31.67 -15.13 -14.35
N GLY A 293 -32.16 -14.49 -13.29
CA GLY A 293 -32.18 -13.04 -13.16
C GLY A 293 -30.77 -12.49 -12.96
N GLU A 294 -30.41 -11.50 -13.76
CA GLU A 294 -29.20 -10.70 -13.62
C GLU A 294 -29.43 -9.56 -12.62
N PHE A 295 -28.43 -9.28 -11.80
CA PHE A 295 -28.48 -8.20 -10.83
C PHE A 295 -27.08 -7.65 -10.54
N HIS A 296 -27.03 -6.39 -10.09
CA HIS A 296 -25.80 -5.70 -9.76
C HIS A 296 -25.74 -5.40 -8.26
N VAL A 297 -24.57 -5.55 -7.65
CA VAL A 297 -24.31 -5.15 -6.26
C VAL A 297 -22.93 -4.53 -6.14
N GLY A 298 -22.71 -3.74 -5.09
CA GLY A 298 -21.41 -3.15 -4.85
C GLY A 298 -21.28 -2.48 -3.50
N ALA A 299 -20.06 -2.47 -2.97
CA ALA A 299 -19.70 -1.82 -1.71
C ALA A 299 -18.23 -1.34 -1.70
N THR A 300 -17.93 -0.38 -0.82
CA THR A 300 -16.58 0.08 -0.48
C THR A 300 -16.15 -0.44 0.88
N PHE A 301 -14.84 -0.51 1.10
CA PHE A 301 -14.24 -0.94 2.36
C PHE A 301 -13.02 -0.10 2.70
N ASN A 302 -12.88 0.22 3.99
CA ASN A 302 -11.76 0.98 4.54
C ASN A 302 -10.44 0.17 4.68
N ASP A 303 -10.43 -1.08 4.25
CA ASP A 303 -9.24 -1.95 4.23
C ASP A 303 -9.33 -2.90 3.02
N ALA A 304 -8.21 -3.52 2.67
CA ALA A 304 -8.15 -4.54 1.63
C ALA A 304 -9.04 -5.74 2.02
N VAL A 305 -9.82 -6.19 1.06
CA VAL A 305 -10.71 -7.35 1.21
C VAL A 305 -10.47 -8.33 0.07
N VAL A 306 -10.45 -9.61 0.44
CA VAL A 306 -10.58 -10.73 -0.50
C VAL A 306 -12.02 -11.19 -0.47
N VAL A 307 -12.70 -11.20 -1.61
CA VAL A 307 -13.99 -11.89 -1.73
C VAL A 307 -13.71 -13.39 -1.84
N TYR A 308 -14.21 -14.16 -0.88
CA TYR A 308 -13.93 -15.59 -0.79
C TYR A 308 -15.09 -16.45 -1.28
N ASP A 309 -16.32 -16.08 -0.91
CA ASP A 309 -17.50 -16.85 -1.28
C ASP A 309 -18.74 -15.97 -1.48
N VAL A 310 -19.74 -16.48 -2.21
CA VAL A 310 -20.99 -15.78 -2.53
C VAL A 310 -22.16 -16.74 -2.42
N THR A 311 -23.16 -16.40 -1.62
CA THR A 311 -24.35 -17.23 -1.38
C THR A 311 -25.62 -16.42 -1.54
N LEU A 312 -26.58 -16.99 -2.28
CA LEU A 312 -27.92 -16.42 -2.39
C LEU A 312 -28.84 -17.05 -1.33
N GLY A 313 -29.71 -16.27 -0.73
CA GLY A 313 -30.69 -16.75 0.25
C GLY A 313 -32.12 -16.74 -0.31
N ASP A 314 -32.94 -17.70 0.14
CA ASP A 314 -34.38 -17.72 -0.13
C ASP A 314 -35.16 -16.78 0.81
N SER A 315 -36.49 -16.69 0.63
CA SER A 315 -37.35 -15.82 1.46
C SER A 315 -37.38 -16.21 2.94
N GLY A 316 -36.96 -17.43 3.28
CA GLY A 316 -36.87 -17.94 4.64
C GLY A 316 -35.50 -17.72 5.27
N GLY A 317 -34.54 -17.12 4.55
CA GLY A 317 -33.17 -16.94 5.00
C GLY A 317 -32.31 -18.21 4.90
N ASN A 318 -32.74 -19.21 4.13
CA ASN A 318 -31.93 -20.41 3.88
C ASN A 318 -31.09 -20.22 2.62
N ASP A 319 -29.88 -20.77 2.64
CA ASP A 319 -28.99 -20.75 1.48
C ASP A 319 -29.59 -21.53 0.29
N LEU A 320 -29.52 -20.90 -0.88
CA LEU A 320 -29.81 -21.55 -2.15
C LEU A 320 -28.61 -22.41 -2.57
N PRO A 321 -28.85 -23.57 -3.21
CA PRO A 321 -27.83 -24.58 -3.43
C PRO A 321 -26.80 -24.25 -4.52
N LEU A 322 -27.10 -23.31 -5.42
CA LEU A 322 -26.19 -22.87 -6.47
C LEU A 322 -25.80 -21.40 -6.24
N HIS A 323 -24.54 -21.10 -6.52
CA HIS A 323 -23.90 -19.83 -6.21
C HIS A 323 -23.51 -19.07 -7.49
N PRO A 324 -23.56 -17.74 -7.51
CA PRO A 324 -22.93 -16.95 -8.56
C PRO A 324 -21.43 -17.28 -8.72
N ARG A 325 -20.87 -17.05 -9.91
CA ARG A 325 -19.44 -17.31 -10.18
C ARG A 325 -18.58 -16.11 -9.84
N MET A 326 -17.41 -16.35 -9.27
CA MET A 326 -16.54 -15.29 -8.78
C MET A 326 -15.10 -15.81 -8.72
N VAL A 327 -14.15 -14.92 -8.96
CA VAL A 327 -12.71 -15.16 -8.76
C VAL A 327 -12.27 -14.34 -7.56
N GLY A 328 -11.47 -14.92 -6.67
CA GLY A 328 -10.83 -14.14 -5.61
C GLY A 328 -9.69 -13.31 -6.19
N PHE A 329 -9.45 -12.15 -5.60
CA PHE A 329 -8.34 -11.25 -5.96
C PHE A 329 -7.82 -10.54 -4.71
N ASP A 330 -6.53 -10.19 -4.72
CA ASP A 330 -5.91 -9.32 -3.72
C ASP A 330 -5.94 -7.83 -4.16
N ALA A 331 -5.45 -6.94 -3.29
CA ALA A 331 -5.25 -5.51 -3.60
C ALA A 331 -3.82 -5.21 -4.09
N GLY A 332 -3.18 -6.22 -4.67
CA GLY A 332 -1.78 -6.22 -5.02
C GLY A 332 -0.85 -6.50 -3.85
N ALA A 333 0.29 -7.09 -4.17
CA ALA A 333 1.33 -7.45 -3.20
C ALA A 333 2.71 -7.07 -3.73
N ALA A 334 3.54 -6.56 -2.82
CA ALA A 334 4.95 -6.26 -3.06
C ALA A 334 5.79 -7.54 -3.05
N ASP A 335 6.70 -7.66 -4.01
CA ASP A 335 7.76 -8.65 -4.05
C ASP A 335 9.05 -7.97 -3.61
N VAL A 336 9.36 -8.10 -2.31
CA VAL A 336 10.47 -7.36 -1.70
C VAL A 336 11.84 -7.65 -2.33
N ALA A 337 11.97 -8.79 -3.01
CA ALA A 337 13.23 -9.21 -3.58
C ALA A 337 13.38 -8.78 -5.05
N THR A 338 12.30 -8.77 -5.83
CA THR A 338 12.34 -8.32 -7.24
C THR A 338 12.02 -6.84 -7.43
N GLY A 339 11.36 -6.19 -6.46
CA GLY A 339 10.81 -4.85 -6.64
C GLY A 339 9.48 -4.82 -7.41
N ASP A 340 8.88 -5.98 -7.69
CA ASP A 340 7.61 -6.04 -8.44
C ASP A 340 6.40 -5.88 -7.52
N PHE A 341 5.40 -5.12 -7.95
CA PHE A 341 4.07 -5.09 -7.36
C PHE A 341 3.08 -5.76 -8.30
N SER A 342 2.36 -6.77 -7.81
CA SER A 342 1.53 -7.65 -8.63
C SER A 342 0.16 -7.87 -8.03
N LEU A 343 -0.87 -7.90 -8.89
CA LEU A 343 -2.23 -8.34 -8.57
C LEU A 343 -2.36 -9.84 -8.77
N THR A 344 -2.99 -10.55 -7.83
CA THR A 344 -3.19 -12.00 -7.94
C THR A 344 -4.67 -12.34 -8.04
N PHE A 345 -5.06 -13.07 -9.08
CA PHE A 345 -6.37 -13.70 -9.19
C PHE A 345 -6.30 -15.18 -8.82
N PHE A 346 -7.33 -15.73 -8.20
CA PHE A 346 -7.34 -17.13 -7.79
C PHE A 346 -8.76 -17.69 -7.70
N ASN A 347 -8.86 -19.01 -7.88
CA ASN A 347 -10.11 -19.72 -7.72
C ASN A 347 -10.29 -20.11 -6.25
N THR A 348 -11.35 -19.62 -5.62
CA THR A 348 -11.67 -19.93 -4.22
C THR A 348 -12.27 -21.32 -4.04
N ARG A 349 -12.75 -21.94 -5.13
CA ARG A 349 -13.34 -23.28 -5.17
C ARG A 349 -12.70 -24.13 -6.29
N PRO A 350 -11.40 -24.47 -6.19
CA PRO A 350 -10.69 -25.20 -7.25
C PRO A 350 -11.25 -26.61 -7.51
N ASP A 351 -11.90 -27.22 -6.51
CA ASP A 351 -12.54 -28.53 -6.62
C ASP A 351 -13.78 -28.52 -7.53
N ASP A 352 -14.42 -27.36 -7.71
CA ASP A 352 -15.58 -27.19 -8.61
C ASP A 352 -15.16 -27.07 -10.10
N GLY A 353 -13.86 -26.97 -10.37
CA GLY A 353 -13.28 -26.85 -11.71
C GLY A 353 -12.61 -25.50 -11.97
N PRO A 354 -11.87 -25.36 -13.08
CA PRO A 354 -11.16 -24.13 -13.41
C PRO A 354 -12.11 -23.01 -13.85
N LEU A 355 -11.82 -21.79 -13.41
CA LEU A 355 -12.46 -20.58 -13.93
C LEU A 355 -11.63 -19.98 -15.07
N GLN A 356 -12.27 -19.14 -15.88
CA GLN A 356 -11.61 -18.36 -16.92
C GLN A 356 -11.82 -16.86 -16.66
N LEU A 357 -10.76 -16.08 -16.82
CA LEU A 357 -10.84 -14.62 -16.93
C LEU A 357 -10.73 -14.23 -18.39
N VAL A 358 -11.76 -13.52 -18.87
CA VAL A 358 -11.82 -12.93 -20.20
C VAL A 358 -12.11 -11.43 -20.06
N ASP A 359 -11.80 -10.66 -21.11
CA ASP A 359 -11.98 -9.20 -21.13
C ASP A 359 -11.32 -8.46 -19.94
N LEU A 360 -10.22 -9.02 -19.41
CA LEU A 360 -9.45 -8.41 -18.33
C LEU A 360 -8.80 -7.11 -18.80
N GLU A 361 -9.14 -6.00 -18.15
CA GLU A 361 -8.52 -4.70 -18.35
C GLU A 361 -8.12 -4.10 -16.99
N ILE A 362 -6.89 -3.60 -16.92
CA ILE A 362 -6.33 -2.97 -15.72
C ILE A 362 -5.83 -1.57 -16.08
N GLN A 363 -6.31 -0.56 -15.36
CA GLN A 363 -6.09 0.86 -15.62
C GLN A 363 -5.66 1.61 -14.36
N TYR A 364 -4.85 2.65 -14.54
CA TYR A 364 -4.51 3.57 -13.45
C TYR A 364 -5.36 4.82 -13.51
N THR A 365 -5.85 5.22 -12.34
CA THR A 365 -6.75 6.37 -12.18
C THR A 365 -6.12 7.40 -11.24
N PRO A 366 -6.11 8.69 -11.60
CA PRO A 366 -5.59 9.76 -10.75
C PRO A 366 -6.49 10.03 -9.53
N ARG A 367 -7.77 9.65 -9.63
CA ARG A 367 -8.81 9.76 -8.60
C ARG A 367 -9.48 8.42 -8.38
N LEU A 368 -10.13 8.22 -7.23
CA LEU A 368 -11.02 7.08 -7.04
C LEU A 368 -12.26 7.23 -7.94
N ALA A 369 -12.74 6.10 -8.46
CA ALA A 369 -13.95 6.07 -9.28
C ALA A 369 -15.17 5.90 -8.38
N SER A 370 -16.24 6.62 -8.70
CA SER A 370 -17.52 6.41 -8.03
C SER A 370 -18.02 4.99 -8.32
N ILE A 371 -18.52 4.36 -7.26
CA ILE A 371 -19.19 3.06 -7.35
C ILE A 371 -20.37 3.07 -8.32
N ASP A 372 -21.03 4.21 -8.52
CA ASP A 372 -22.13 4.32 -9.47
C ASP A 372 -21.66 4.33 -10.94
N SER A 373 -20.38 4.63 -11.19
CA SER A 373 -19.77 4.66 -12.53
C SER A 373 -19.08 3.35 -12.92
N MET A 374 -18.76 2.48 -11.95
CA MET A 374 -18.09 1.19 -12.15
C MET A 374 -19.07 0.10 -12.61
N VAL A 375 -19.73 0.34 -13.74
CA VAL A 375 -20.72 -0.58 -14.33
C VAL A 375 -20.46 -0.79 -15.82
N ALA A 376 -20.98 -1.87 -16.38
CA ALA A 376 -20.78 -2.20 -17.79
C ALA A 376 -21.20 -1.05 -18.72
N GLY A 377 -20.29 -0.63 -19.60
CA GLY A 377 -20.54 0.38 -20.63
C GLY A 377 -20.62 1.84 -20.15
N ALA A 378 -20.44 2.10 -18.85
CA ALA A 378 -20.38 3.46 -18.33
C ALA A 378 -19.02 4.13 -18.56
N VAL A 379 -19.02 5.46 -18.57
CA VAL A 379 -17.80 6.27 -18.48
C VAL A 379 -17.45 6.41 -17.01
N LEU A 380 -16.22 6.10 -16.63
CA LEU A 380 -15.75 6.27 -15.26
C LEU A 380 -15.77 7.75 -14.85
N SER A 381 -16.35 8.01 -13.70
CA SER A 381 -16.41 9.33 -13.09
C SER A 381 -16.15 9.24 -11.60
N ASP A 382 -15.70 10.33 -10.99
CA ASP A 382 -15.58 10.43 -9.54
C ASP A 382 -16.98 10.56 -8.87
N VAL A 383 -16.98 10.76 -7.57
CA VAL A 383 -18.20 10.92 -6.76
C VAL A 383 -18.97 12.21 -7.00
N HIS A 384 -18.37 13.16 -7.70
CA HIS A 384 -19.01 14.39 -8.14
C HIS A 384 -19.52 14.31 -9.59
N GLY A 385 -19.35 13.15 -10.24
CA GLY A 385 -19.76 12.91 -11.61
C GLY A 385 -18.79 13.46 -12.66
N MET A 386 -17.59 13.86 -12.24
CA MET A 386 -16.56 14.35 -13.16
C MET A 386 -15.85 13.18 -13.83
N PRO A 387 -15.67 13.19 -15.17
CA PRO A 387 -14.96 12.13 -15.86
C PRO A 387 -13.55 11.94 -15.31
N ILE A 388 -13.13 10.68 -15.18
CA ILE A 388 -11.78 10.32 -14.76
C ILE A 388 -10.93 10.06 -16.00
N ALA A 389 -9.78 10.74 -16.05
CA ALA A 389 -8.79 10.50 -17.07
C ALA A 389 -8.11 9.14 -16.87
N LEU A 390 -8.38 8.21 -17.78
CA LEU A 390 -7.71 6.93 -17.80
C LEU A 390 -6.30 7.09 -18.35
N ARG A 391 -5.31 6.62 -17.60
CA ARG A 391 -3.92 6.61 -18.05
C ARG A 391 -3.67 5.48 -19.06
N PRO A 392 -2.64 5.59 -19.91
CA PRO A 392 -2.28 4.51 -20.83
C PRO A 392 -2.17 3.19 -20.08
N THR A 393 -2.95 2.22 -20.54
CA THR A 393 -3.16 0.90 -19.94
C THR A 393 -1.84 0.14 -19.79
N LEU A 394 -1.52 -0.33 -18.58
CA LEU A 394 -0.30 -1.12 -18.33
C LEU A 394 -0.43 -2.58 -18.79
N VAL A 395 -1.66 -3.10 -18.84
CA VAL A 395 -1.97 -4.39 -19.48
C VAL A 395 -3.03 -4.17 -20.56
N LYS A 396 -2.59 -4.14 -21.82
CA LYS A 396 -3.45 -4.34 -23.00
C LYS A 396 -3.02 -5.61 -23.71
N GLU A 397 -3.17 -6.75 -23.06
CA GLU A 397 -3.20 -8.01 -23.80
C GLU A 397 -4.47 -7.96 -24.67
N PRO A 398 -4.40 -8.30 -25.97
CA PRO A 398 -5.54 -8.15 -26.86
C PRO A 398 -6.77 -8.91 -26.33
N PHE A 399 -7.97 -8.41 -26.68
CA PHE A 399 -9.34 -8.90 -26.46
C PHE A 399 -9.62 -10.41 -26.69
N SER A 400 -8.59 -11.26 -26.78
CA SER A 400 -8.65 -12.65 -27.24
C SER A 400 -7.93 -13.65 -26.33
N ARG A 401 -7.43 -13.26 -25.15
CA ARG A 401 -6.72 -14.18 -24.24
C ARG A 401 -7.58 -14.51 -23.02
N SER A 402 -8.11 -15.73 -23.02
CA SER A 402 -8.67 -16.35 -21.82
C SER A 402 -7.53 -16.79 -20.91
N TYR A 403 -7.55 -16.36 -19.65
CA TYR A 403 -6.65 -16.87 -18.62
C TYR A 403 -7.36 -17.91 -17.79
N GLU A 404 -6.85 -19.14 -17.81
CA GLU A 404 -7.33 -20.17 -16.88
C GLU A 404 -6.83 -19.88 -15.48
N VAL A 405 -7.75 -19.84 -14.51
CA VAL A 405 -7.46 -19.66 -13.08
C VAL A 405 -7.68 -21.00 -12.38
N SER A 406 -6.82 -21.97 -12.67
CA SER A 406 -6.73 -23.24 -11.93
C SER A 406 -5.75 -23.17 -10.76
N ARG A 407 -4.84 -22.20 -10.81
CA ARG A 407 -3.87 -21.83 -9.78
C ARG A 407 -3.82 -20.30 -9.69
N PRO A 408 -3.24 -19.72 -8.63
CA PRO A 408 -3.07 -18.28 -8.54
C PRO A 408 -2.39 -17.71 -9.80
N LEU A 409 -3.08 -16.78 -10.46
CA LEU A 409 -2.64 -16.04 -11.63
C LEU A 409 -2.10 -14.69 -11.16
N ARG A 410 -0.78 -14.55 -11.16
CA ARG A 410 -0.08 -13.33 -10.76
C ARG A 410 0.14 -12.43 -11.98
N MET A 411 -0.30 -11.18 -11.88
CA MET A 411 -0.25 -10.15 -12.91
C MET A 411 0.64 -9.00 -12.42
N PRO A 412 1.85 -8.83 -12.97
CA PRO A 412 2.72 -7.69 -12.63
C PRO A 412 2.05 -6.38 -13.04
N LEU A 413 2.00 -5.41 -12.14
CA LEU A 413 1.42 -4.09 -12.37
C LEU A 413 2.48 -3.00 -12.50
N ALA A 414 3.49 -3.04 -11.63
CA ALA A 414 4.42 -1.93 -11.43
C ALA A 414 5.72 -2.43 -10.80
N GLN A 415 6.78 -1.62 -10.90
CA GLN A 415 8.03 -1.85 -10.16
C GLN A 415 8.30 -0.68 -9.21
N PHE A 416 8.82 -0.92 -8.01
CA PHE A 416 9.05 0.14 -7.03
C PHE A 416 10.10 1.17 -7.49
N ASN A 417 11.04 0.77 -8.34
CA ASN A 417 12.04 1.68 -8.93
C ASN A 417 11.50 2.57 -10.06
N GLN A 418 10.24 2.40 -10.48
CA GLN A 418 9.66 3.23 -11.51
C GLN A 418 9.24 4.60 -10.95
N ALA A 419 9.32 5.64 -11.78
CA ALA A 419 8.87 6.97 -11.39
C ALA A 419 7.38 6.97 -11.02
N ARG A 420 7.02 7.74 -9.98
CA ARG A 420 5.64 7.94 -9.56
C ARG A 420 4.87 8.78 -10.59
N HIS A 421 3.55 8.75 -10.52
CA HIS A 421 2.69 9.48 -11.45
C HIS A 421 2.61 10.98 -11.19
N VAL A 422 2.73 11.37 -9.93
CA VAL A 422 3.26 12.66 -9.51
C VAL A 422 4.61 12.38 -8.88
N ASP A 423 5.65 13.04 -9.37
CA ASP A 423 7.00 12.99 -8.81
C ASP A 423 7.66 14.35 -9.04
N LEU A 424 7.33 15.30 -8.16
CA LEU A 424 7.73 16.69 -8.27
C LEU A 424 8.78 16.99 -7.19
N THR A 425 9.94 17.48 -7.60
CA THR A 425 10.96 17.99 -6.68
C THR A 425 10.90 19.51 -6.65
N TYR A 426 10.59 20.07 -5.48
CA TYR A 426 10.63 21.50 -5.25
C TYR A 426 12.01 21.91 -4.74
N VAL A 427 12.70 22.76 -5.50
CA VAL A 427 13.95 23.38 -5.05
C VAL A 427 13.64 24.71 -4.39
N SER A 428 14.12 24.92 -3.17
CA SER A 428 14.07 26.24 -2.55
C SER A 428 14.91 27.19 -3.41
N VAL A 429 14.26 28.25 -3.91
CA VAL A 429 14.99 29.33 -4.57
C VAL A 429 15.82 30.06 -3.52
N ALA A 430 17.13 29.86 -3.55
CA ALA A 430 18.07 30.51 -2.65
C ALA A 430 17.88 32.04 -2.68
N GLY A 431 17.54 32.63 -1.53
CA GLY A 431 17.28 34.06 -1.38
C GLY A 431 15.81 34.46 -1.26
N VAL A 432 14.87 33.52 -1.34
CA VAL A 432 13.45 33.74 -1.00
C VAL A 432 13.25 33.37 0.47
N THR A 433 13.50 34.35 1.35
CA THR A 433 13.22 34.24 2.78
C THR A 433 11.88 34.94 3.03
N GLU A 434 10.90 34.23 3.57
CA GLU A 434 9.48 34.65 3.72
C GLU A 434 8.67 34.71 2.41
N ILE A 435 7.35 34.84 2.57
CA ILE A 435 6.35 35.14 1.53
C ILE A 435 6.68 36.52 0.90
N GLU A 436 7.77 36.59 0.15
CA GLU A 436 8.21 37.80 -0.54
C GLU A 436 8.81 37.41 -1.89
N LEU A 437 7.99 37.44 -2.93
CA LEU A 437 8.36 37.86 -4.29
C LEU A 437 7.10 38.07 -5.15
N ALA A 438 6.46 39.23 -4.92
CA ALA A 438 5.88 40.16 -5.90
C ALA A 438 4.57 40.79 -5.41
N LYS A 439 4.60 42.06 -4.98
CA LYS A 439 3.44 42.95 -5.15
C LYS A 439 3.53 43.59 -6.55
N PRO A 440 2.40 43.81 -7.26
CA PRO A 440 1.08 43.99 -6.71
C PRO A 440 0.01 43.15 -7.42
N ALA A 441 -0.29 41.98 -6.89
CA ALA A 441 -1.65 41.50 -6.77
C ALA A 441 -1.59 40.26 -5.90
N GLY A 442 -2.06 40.33 -4.66
CA GLY A 442 -2.31 39.07 -3.96
C GLY A 442 -3.45 38.32 -4.66
N ASP A 443 -3.76 37.12 -4.17
CA ASP A 443 -4.78 36.22 -4.74
C ASP A 443 -6.20 36.84 -4.81
N ALA A 444 -6.41 38.05 -4.28
CA ALA A 444 -7.69 38.71 -4.31
C ALA A 444 -8.20 39.05 -5.74
N ILE A 445 -7.37 39.52 -6.68
CA ILE A 445 -7.93 40.13 -7.93
C ILE A 445 -7.10 39.92 -9.20
N HIS A 446 -5.76 40.01 -9.16
CA HIS A 446 -4.95 40.09 -10.40
C HIS A 446 -3.65 39.26 -10.37
N GLY A 447 -3.52 38.33 -9.41
CA GLY A 447 -2.27 37.60 -9.24
C GLY A 447 -2.42 36.38 -8.36
N GLU A 448 -1.29 35.88 -7.91
CA GLU A 448 -1.20 34.71 -7.05
C GLU A 448 -0.15 34.97 -5.97
N LEU A 449 -0.38 34.41 -4.79
CA LEU A 449 0.65 34.36 -3.76
C LEU A 449 1.64 33.24 -4.08
N ILE A 450 2.94 33.53 -4.09
CA ILE A 450 3.96 32.49 -4.28
C ILE A 450 4.46 32.06 -2.90
N TYR A 451 4.26 30.78 -2.58
CA TYR A 451 4.78 30.16 -1.37
C TYR A 451 6.19 29.62 -1.63
N PRO A 452 7.17 29.85 -0.73
CA PRO A 452 8.43 29.12 -0.76
C PRO A 452 8.14 27.63 -0.55
N THR A 453 8.56 26.79 -1.50
CA THR A 453 8.37 25.33 -1.46
C THR A 453 9.71 24.62 -1.54
N SER A 454 9.93 23.61 -0.70
CA SER A 454 11.10 22.74 -0.76
C SER A 454 10.75 21.35 -0.30
N GLY A 455 11.20 20.33 -1.03
CA GLY A 455 10.88 18.94 -0.72
C GLY A 455 10.38 18.22 -1.95
N THR A 456 9.57 17.19 -1.75
CA THR A 456 8.98 16.43 -2.85
C THR A 456 7.46 16.40 -2.68
N ALA A 457 6.73 16.29 -3.79
CA ALA A 457 5.38 15.79 -3.78
C ALA A 457 5.33 14.56 -4.69
N VAL A 458 4.86 13.45 -4.12
CA VAL A 458 4.69 12.19 -4.85
C VAL A 458 3.24 11.72 -4.78
N SER A 459 2.83 10.90 -5.75
CA SER A 459 1.55 10.19 -5.69
C SER A 459 1.69 8.86 -4.95
N LEU A 460 0.57 8.31 -4.50
CA LEU A 460 0.49 6.89 -4.08
C LEU A 460 1.02 5.94 -5.16
N PHE A 461 1.45 4.75 -4.74
CA PHE A 461 1.95 3.69 -5.61
C PHE A 461 0.96 2.52 -5.75
N PRO A 462 0.79 1.94 -6.95
CA PRO A 462 1.38 2.36 -8.22
C PRO A 462 0.68 3.59 -8.84
N SER A 463 -0.52 3.92 -8.36
CA SER A 463 -1.31 5.11 -8.69
C SER A 463 -2.27 5.40 -7.53
N THR A 464 -2.98 6.53 -7.53
CA THR A 464 -4.06 6.78 -6.55
C THR A 464 -5.05 5.63 -6.52
N GLY A 465 -5.48 5.16 -7.69
CA GLY A 465 -6.33 4.00 -7.83
C GLY A 465 -5.88 3.10 -8.97
N VAL A 466 -6.08 1.80 -8.79
CA VAL A 466 -5.99 0.80 -9.84
C VAL A 466 -7.38 0.26 -10.09
N TYR A 467 -7.91 0.47 -11.29
CA TYR A 467 -9.21 -0.04 -11.72
C TYR A 467 -9.03 -1.29 -12.57
N VAL A 468 -9.80 -2.32 -12.26
CA VAL A 468 -9.78 -3.64 -12.86
C VAL A 468 -11.21 -3.96 -13.30
N LYS A 469 -11.38 -4.40 -14.55
CA LYS A 469 -12.62 -5.05 -14.97
C LYS A 469 -12.31 -6.37 -15.65
N ALA A 470 -13.15 -7.37 -15.41
CA ALA A 470 -13.02 -8.68 -16.03
C ALA A 470 -14.35 -9.41 -16.05
N THR A 471 -14.48 -10.33 -16.99
CA THR A 471 -15.56 -11.31 -17.03
C THR A 471 -15.02 -12.64 -16.50
N VAL A 472 -15.67 -13.16 -15.47
CA VAL A 472 -15.39 -14.47 -14.87
C VAL A 472 -16.32 -15.49 -15.50
N VAL A 473 -15.76 -16.52 -16.13
CA VAL A 473 -16.52 -17.60 -16.79
C VAL A 473 -16.24 -18.92 -16.10
N ASP A 474 -17.29 -19.59 -15.62
CA ASP A 474 -17.23 -21.05 -15.36
C ASP A 474 -17.73 -21.75 -16.63
N PRO A 475 -16.86 -22.44 -17.39
CA PRO A 475 -17.21 -23.03 -18.68
C PRO A 475 -18.18 -24.23 -18.56
N SER A 476 -18.37 -24.78 -17.36
CA SER A 476 -19.13 -26.01 -17.12
C SER A 476 -20.08 -25.90 -15.93
N ALA A 477 -20.51 -24.69 -15.60
CA ALA A 477 -21.43 -24.40 -14.51
C ALA A 477 -22.75 -25.16 -14.65
N ARG A 478 -23.23 -25.73 -13.55
CA ARG A 478 -24.63 -26.16 -13.42
C ARG A 478 -25.50 -24.95 -13.06
N TYR A 479 -26.53 -24.67 -13.85
CA TYR A 479 -27.51 -23.61 -13.59
C TYR A 479 -28.90 -23.95 -14.17
N PHE A 480 -29.93 -23.26 -13.69
CA PHE A 480 -31.31 -23.42 -14.18
C PHE A 480 -31.55 -22.61 -15.44
N ASP A 481 -32.01 -23.27 -16.51
CA ASP A 481 -32.47 -22.62 -17.73
C ASP A 481 -34.01 -22.45 -17.66
N PRO A 482 -34.54 -21.22 -17.59
CA PRO A 482 -35.98 -20.99 -17.50
C PRO A 482 -36.74 -21.32 -18.80
N GLN A 483 -36.09 -21.27 -19.96
CA GLN A 483 -36.69 -21.65 -21.23
C GLN A 483 -36.81 -23.19 -21.33
N ALA A 484 -35.76 -23.91 -20.98
CA ALA A 484 -35.76 -25.38 -20.95
C ALA A 484 -36.45 -25.97 -19.70
N LYS A 485 -36.69 -25.14 -18.67
CA LYS A 485 -37.29 -25.51 -17.37
C LYS A 485 -36.58 -26.66 -16.65
N ARG A 486 -35.25 -26.67 -16.73
CA ARG A 486 -34.40 -27.70 -16.10
C ARG A 486 -33.01 -27.16 -15.83
N PHE A 487 -32.27 -27.87 -14.99
CA PHE A 487 -30.84 -27.64 -14.85
C PHE A 487 -30.08 -28.10 -16.09
N VAL A 488 -29.14 -27.28 -16.54
CA VAL A 488 -28.20 -27.55 -17.63
C VAL A 488 -26.78 -27.32 -17.14
N ASN A 489 -25.80 -27.84 -17.88
CA ASN A 489 -24.39 -27.55 -17.67
C ASN A 489 -23.87 -26.77 -18.87
N GLY A 490 -23.16 -25.67 -18.63
CA GLY A 490 -22.60 -24.83 -19.69
C GLY A 490 -21.91 -23.60 -19.13
N PRO A 491 -21.50 -22.65 -20.00
CA PRO A 491 -20.88 -21.42 -19.55
C PRO A 491 -21.86 -20.59 -18.72
N LEU A 492 -21.38 -20.06 -17.59
CA LEU A 492 -22.05 -19.06 -16.78
C LEU A 492 -21.05 -17.95 -16.45
N GLU A 493 -21.49 -16.70 -16.63
CA GLU A 493 -20.65 -15.52 -16.55
C GLU A 493 -21.06 -14.63 -15.38
N SER A 494 -20.06 -13.96 -14.81
CA SER A 494 -20.21 -12.84 -13.90
C SER A 494 -19.23 -11.75 -14.30
N HIS A 495 -19.54 -10.49 -14.03
CA HIS A 495 -18.60 -9.39 -14.26
C HIS A 495 -18.11 -8.84 -12.93
N VAL A 496 -16.82 -8.53 -12.86
CA VAL A 496 -16.22 -7.83 -11.74
C VAL A 496 -15.72 -6.48 -12.21
N PHE A 497 -16.06 -5.44 -11.44
CA PHE A 497 -15.44 -4.13 -11.54
C PHE A 497 -14.84 -3.84 -10.17
N TYR A 498 -13.53 -3.79 -10.10
CA TYR A 498 -12.78 -3.71 -8.87
C TYR A 498 -11.85 -2.51 -8.93
N GLN A 499 -11.77 -1.76 -7.84
CA GLN A 499 -10.79 -0.72 -7.65
C GLN A 499 -10.14 -0.91 -6.29
N PHE A 500 -8.83 -0.69 -6.23
CA PHE A 500 -8.12 -0.52 -4.98
C PHE A 500 -7.29 0.75 -5.01
N ALA A 501 -7.18 1.38 -3.84
CA ALA A 501 -6.31 2.51 -3.62
C ALA A 501 -4.85 2.06 -3.70
N GLY A 502 -3.99 2.92 -4.24
CA GLY A 502 -2.56 2.78 -4.00
C GLY A 502 -2.22 3.02 -2.54
N TYR A 503 -0.95 2.82 -2.20
CA TYR A 503 -0.45 3.04 -0.85
C TYR A 503 0.89 3.77 -0.89
N VAL A 504 1.33 4.25 0.26
CA VAL A 504 2.69 4.77 0.48
C VAL A 504 3.58 3.58 0.78
N PRO A 505 4.52 3.17 -0.10
CA PRO A 505 5.44 2.07 0.19
C PRO A 505 6.35 2.44 1.36
N ASP A 506 6.29 1.66 2.42
CA ASP A 506 7.11 1.78 3.63
C ASP A 506 7.46 0.36 4.09
N LEU A 507 8.26 -0.32 3.27
CA LEU A 507 8.59 -1.73 3.45
C LEU A 507 9.58 -1.93 4.61
N ASN A 508 10.43 -0.93 4.89
CA ASN A 508 11.30 -0.92 6.07
C ASN A 508 10.57 -0.49 7.37
N ARG A 509 9.32 0.01 7.26
CA ARG A 509 8.40 0.36 8.36
C ARG A 509 8.91 1.48 9.25
N ASN A 510 9.60 2.45 8.67
CA ASN A 510 10.11 3.62 9.40
C ASN A 510 9.13 4.81 9.38
N GLY A 511 8.02 4.71 8.64
CA GLY A 511 6.99 5.73 8.50
C GLY A 511 7.23 6.75 7.38
N ILE A 512 8.22 6.52 6.52
CA ILE A 512 8.58 7.37 5.36
C ILE A 512 8.39 6.55 4.09
N ASP A 513 8.01 7.19 2.98
CA ASP A 513 7.96 6.50 1.68
C ASP A 513 9.38 6.02 1.31
N ASP A 514 9.53 4.74 1.03
CA ASP A 514 10.78 4.08 0.62
C ASP A 514 11.49 4.81 -0.55
N LEU A 515 10.73 5.39 -1.49
CA LEU A 515 11.29 6.19 -2.59
C LEU A 515 11.99 7.45 -2.07
N LEU A 516 11.42 8.10 -1.06
CA LEU A 516 11.99 9.28 -0.43
C LEU A 516 13.22 8.89 0.39
N ASP A 517 13.19 7.75 1.08
CA ASP A 517 14.34 7.24 1.81
C ASP A 517 15.57 7.04 0.91
N ILE A 518 15.36 6.35 -0.21
CA ILE A 518 16.39 6.08 -1.20
C ILE A 518 16.90 7.40 -1.81
N ARG A 519 15.99 8.30 -2.18
CA ARG A 519 16.33 9.59 -2.81
C ARG A 519 17.11 10.51 -1.89
N GLN A 520 16.79 10.51 -0.59
CA GLN A 520 17.45 11.30 0.44
C GLN A 520 18.71 10.62 0.99
N LEU A 521 19.02 9.41 0.53
CA LEU A 521 20.14 8.60 0.98
C LEU A 521 20.06 8.23 2.48
N SER A 522 18.86 8.23 3.08
CA SER A 522 18.62 7.64 4.41
C SER A 522 18.62 6.12 4.36
N SER A 523 18.18 5.56 3.24
CA SER A 523 18.28 4.13 2.93
C SER A 523 19.04 3.88 1.64
N TRP A 524 19.61 2.69 1.53
CA TRP A 524 20.34 2.29 0.34
C TRP A 524 19.45 1.35 -0.47
N ASP A 525 19.35 1.56 -1.78
CA ASP A 525 18.75 0.63 -2.74
C ASP A 525 19.82 0.29 -3.76
N ARG A 526 20.50 -0.82 -3.51
CA ARG A 526 21.78 -1.09 -4.16
C ARG A 526 21.65 -2.03 -5.34
N ASN A 527 20.61 -2.86 -5.32
CA ASN A 527 20.21 -3.67 -6.47
C ASN A 527 19.28 -2.89 -7.43
N THR A 528 18.92 -1.64 -7.08
CA THR A 528 18.11 -0.70 -7.88
C THR A 528 16.70 -1.20 -8.15
N ASN A 529 16.14 -2.01 -7.24
CA ASN A 529 14.77 -2.54 -7.35
C ASN A 529 13.71 -1.59 -6.75
N GLY A 530 14.14 -0.47 -6.16
CA GLY A 530 13.28 0.55 -5.56
C GLY A 530 12.83 0.22 -4.14
N ILE A 531 13.46 -0.76 -3.51
CA ILE A 531 13.18 -1.21 -2.14
C ILE A 531 14.44 -0.98 -1.31
N PRO A 532 14.31 -0.39 -0.11
CA PRO A 532 15.42 -0.27 0.81
C PRO A 532 16.03 -1.63 1.14
N ASP A 533 17.35 -1.75 1.02
CA ASP A 533 18.06 -3.00 1.29
C ASP A 533 17.73 -3.53 2.71
N GLU A 534 17.54 -2.65 3.71
CA GLU A 534 17.16 -3.08 5.07
C GLU A 534 15.73 -3.62 5.20
N ALA A 535 14.85 -3.37 4.22
CA ALA A 535 13.56 -4.04 4.11
C ALA A 535 13.72 -5.48 3.56
N GLU A 536 14.84 -5.78 2.88
CA GLU A 536 15.17 -7.12 2.45
C GLU A 536 15.67 -7.95 3.64
N ARG A 537 15.14 -9.16 3.84
CA ARG A 537 15.31 -9.90 5.09
C ARG A 537 16.66 -10.62 5.17
N PHE A 538 17.69 -9.89 5.56
CA PHE A 538 19.00 -10.43 5.90
C PHE A 538 18.95 -11.27 7.18
N ILE A 539 19.54 -12.46 7.14
CA ILE A 539 19.97 -13.21 8.32
C ILE A 539 21.22 -12.54 8.88
N ASP A 540 22.18 -12.22 8.02
CA ASP A 540 23.36 -11.43 8.36
C ASP A 540 24.01 -10.85 7.10
N SER A 541 24.22 -9.54 7.08
CA SER A 541 25.00 -8.82 6.05
C SER A 541 26.41 -8.45 6.53
N PHE A 542 26.78 -8.83 7.76
CA PHE A 542 28.07 -8.55 8.41
C PHE A 542 28.39 -7.07 8.67
N GLU A 543 27.53 -6.14 8.27
CA GLU A 543 27.73 -4.69 8.44
C GLU A 543 27.54 -4.19 9.88
N SER A 544 26.89 -4.96 10.74
CA SER A 544 26.56 -4.57 12.11
C SER A 544 27.72 -4.71 13.10
N TYR A 545 28.77 -5.45 12.73
CA TYR A 545 29.89 -5.76 13.62
C TYR A 545 30.95 -4.66 13.59
N GLY A 546 31.10 -3.94 14.71
CA GLY A 546 32.15 -2.91 14.85
C GLY A 546 33.54 -3.50 15.12
N THR A 547 33.60 -4.70 15.68
CA THR A 547 34.85 -5.42 15.99
C THR A 547 34.76 -6.91 15.67
N ILE A 548 35.91 -7.56 15.58
CA ILE A 548 35.99 -9.02 15.39
C ILE A 548 35.44 -9.82 16.59
N ASP A 549 35.44 -9.23 17.78
CA ASP A 549 34.92 -9.87 18.99
C ASP A 549 33.38 -9.85 18.99
N ASP A 550 32.78 -8.79 18.46
CA ASP A 550 31.33 -8.74 18.21
C ASP A 550 30.92 -9.83 17.21
N LEU A 551 31.68 -9.95 16.11
CA LEU A 551 31.46 -11.03 15.14
C LEU A 551 31.58 -12.41 15.81
N ARG A 552 32.63 -12.67 16.59
CA ARG A 552 32.86 -13.99 17.22
C ARG A 552 31.87 -14.32 18.32
N THR A 553 31.20 -13.32 18.87
CA THR A 553 30.08 -13.52 19.80
C THR A 553 28.85 -14.04 19.07
N ALA A 554 28.62 -13.56 17.85
CA ALA A 554 27.48 -13.96 17.02
C ALA A 554 27.74 -15.23 16.18
N TRP A 555 28.93 -15.31 15.56
CA TRP A 555 29.40 -16.40 14.71
C TRP A 555 30.46 -17.23 15.42
N GLU A 556 30.05 -18.39 15.92
CA GLU A 556 30.93 -19.32 16.62
C GLU A 556 31.74 -20.14 15.60
N ALA A 557 33.06 -19.97 15.60
CA ALA A 557 33.95 -20.82 14.81
C ALA A 557 34.03 -22.24 15.42
N GLY A 558 33.78 -23.26 14.59
CA GLY A 558 33.99 -24.66 14.97
C GLY A 558 35.47 -25.01 15.10
N SER A 559 35.76 -26.12 15.79
CA SER A 559 37.12 -26.63 15.99
C SER A 559 37.94 -26.65 14.69
N GLY A 560 39.12 -26.02 14.69
CA GLY A 560 40.00 -25.95 13.52
C GLY A 560 39.74 -24.81 12.54
N SER A 561 38.74 -23.96 12.80
CA SER A 561 38.39 -22.79 11.97
C SER A 561 38.66 -21.49 12.71
N GLN A 562 38.76 -20.39 11.97
CA GLN A 562 38.71 -19.04 12.49
C GLN A 562 37.72 -18.22 11.68
N VAL A 563 36.93 -17.40 12.37
CA VAL A 563 36.15 -16.33 11.73
C VAL A 563 36.80 -14.96 11.98
N SER A 564 36.76 -14.13 10.95
CA SER A 564 37.16 -12.71 10.99
C SER A 564 36.31 -11.89 10.02
N LEU A 565 36.45 -10.56 10.10
CA LEU A 565 35.90 -9.63 9.13
C LEU A 565 36.98 -9.24 8.11
N SER A 566 36.64 -9.12 6.84
CA SER A 566 37.49 -8.47 5.84
C SER A 566 36.81 -7.20 5.36
N ALA A 567 37.50 -6.07 5.50
CA ALA A 567 37.10 -4.78 4.94
C ALA A 567 37.98 -4.36 3.74
N ASP A 568 38.77 -5.30 3.21
CA ASP A 568 39.65 -5.05 2.08
C ASP A 568 38.82 -4.91 0.80
N PRO A 569 39.04 -3.85 -0.02
CA PRO A 569 38.27 -3.64 -1.24
C PRO A 569 38.26 -4.86 -2.17
N GLY A 570 37.07 -5.31 -2.54
CA GLY A 570 36.84 -6.49 -3.38
C GLY A 570 36.82 -7.83 -2.62
N LEU A 571 37.16 -7.86 -1.33
CA LEU A 571 37.03 -9.03 -0.46
C LEU A 571 35.74 -9.03 0.37
N TYR A 572 34.92 -8.00 0.23
CA TYR A 572 33.49 -8.03 0.53
C TYR A 572 32.69 -8.00 -0.77
N HIS A 573 31.50 -8.61 -0.78
CA HIS A 573 30.61 -8.57 -1.94
C HIS A 573 29.95 -7.20 -1.98
N TRP A 574 29.48 -6.78 -0.80
CA TRP A 574 28.74 -5.56 -0.62
C TRP A 574 29.03 -4.91 0.73
N GLY A 575 28.45 -3.75 0.99
CA GLY A 575 28.69 -3.06 2.27
C GLY A 575 30.12 -2.55 2.45
N LYS A 576 30.67 -2.79 3.64
CA LYS A 576 32.02 -2.39 4.06
C LYS A 576 32.85 -3.61 4.43
N GLN A 577 32.23 -4.76 4.71
CA GLN A 577 32.93 -5.94 5.19
C GLN A 577 32.17 -7.24 4.98
N SER A 578 32.90 -8.34 4.89
CA SER A 578 32.32 -9.68 4.83
C SER A 578 32.88 -10.60 5.91
N LEU A 579 32.20 -11.73 6.13
CA LEU A 579 32.75 -12.83 6.92
C LEU A 579 33.90 -13.50 6.15
N VAL A 580 34.95 -13.83 6.88
CA VAL A 580 36.04 -14.70 6.43
C VAL A 580 35.99 -15.98 7.24
N LEU A 581 35.81 -17.11 6.57
CA LEU A 581 35.98 -18.44 7.14
C LEU A 581 37.35 -18.99 6.73
N ASP A 582 38.27 -19.04 7.70
CA ASP A 582 39.64 -19.54 7.51
C ASP A 582 39.78 -20.94 8.12
N SER A 583 40.22 -21.91 7.30
CA SER A 583 40.48 -23.28 7.70
C SER A 583 41.96 -23.64 7.90
N SER A 584 42.84 -22.64 8.05
CA SER A 584 44.30 -22.80 8.13
C SER A 584 44.82 -23.49 9.39
N ARG A 585 43.99 -23.65 10.43
CA ARG A 585 44.46 -23.95 11.79
C ARG A 585 44.47 -25.43 12.17
N SER A 586 43.73 -26.30 11.48
CA SER A 586 43.74 -27.76 11.74
C SER A 586 43.30 -28.55 10.51
N ALA A 587 43.99 -29.68 10.24
CA ALA A 587 43.63 -30.62 9.18
C ALA A 587 42.73 -31.78 9.68
N LEU A 588 42.30 -31.78 10.94
CA LEU A 588 41.65 -32.92 11.60
C LEU A 588 40.15 -32.73 11.91
N SER A 589 39.57 -31.57 11.58
CA SER A 589 38.17 -31.23 11.85
C SER A 589 37.56 -30.48 10.66
N LEU A 590 36.24 -30.60 10.45
CA LEU A 590 35.55 -29.85 9.41
C LEU A 590 35.46 -28.36 9.77
N PRO A 591 36.04 -27.47 8.96
CA PRO A 591 35.96 -26.04 9.20
C PRO A 591 34.52 -25.54 9.07
N GLN A 592 34.04 -24.79 10.05
CA GLN A 592 32.68 -24.26 10.07
C GLN A 592 32.56 -23.01 10.94
N ALA A 593 31.51 -22.22 10.68
CA ALA A 593 31.05 -21.13 11.52
C ALA A 593 29.53 -21.25 11.70
N GLY A 594 29.04 -21.03 12.92
CA GLY A 594 27.61 -21.13 13.20
C GLY A 594 27.05 -19.88 13.86
N PHE A 595 25.91 -19.40 13.37
CA PHE A 595 25.13 -18.31 13.92
C PHE A 595 23.89 -18.85 14.63
N ARG A 596 23.72 -18.50 15.91
CA ARG A 596 22.61 -18.96 16.74
C ARG A 596 21.66 -17.80 17.06
N PHE A 597 20.38 -18.01 16.84
CA PHE A 597 19.34 -17.04 17.20
C PHE A 597 18.97 -17.15 18.68
N ASP A 598 18.63 -16.02 19.31
CA ASP A 598 18.19 -15.97 20.72
C ASP A 598 16.85 -16.69 20.96
N GLY A 599 16.00 -16.76 19.94
CA GLY A 599 14.70 -17.44 19.95
C GLY A 599 14.38 -18.08 18.60
N PRO A 600 13.32 -18.92 18.53
CA PRO A 600 12.94 -19.60 17.29
C PRO A 600 12.56 -18.58 16.22
N GLN A 601 13.18 -18.69 15.05
CA GLN A 601 12.89 -17.85 13.88
C GLN A 601 11.90 -18.56 12.97
N ASP A 602 10.81 -17.90 12.65
CA ASP A 602 9.89 -18.35 11.61
C ASP A 602 10.34 -17.81 10.26
N TRP A 603 10.98 -18.65 9.45
CA TRP A 603 11.37 -18.31 8.08
C TRP A 603 10.28 -18.59 7.05
N THR A 604 9.08 -19.03 7.45
CA THR A 604 7.95 -19.21 6.54
C THR A 604 7.07 -17.96 6.42
N SER A 605 7.27 -16.98 7.31
CA SER A 605 6.68 -15.65 7.18
C SER A 605 7.12 -14.97 5.88
N ASP A 606 6.22 -14.15 5.32
CA ASP A 606 6.44 -13.35 4.10
C ASP A 606 6.81 -14.19 2.85
N ASP A 607 6.26 -15.41 2.77
CA ASP A 607 6.39 -16.32 1.63
C ASP A 607 7.83 -16.74 1.25
N ALA A 608 8.79 -16.62 2.18
CA ALA A 608 10.14 -17.13 1.93
C ALA A 608 10.11 -18.63 1.62
N ARG A 609 10.84 -19.02 0.56
CA ARG A 609 10.96 -20.40 0.07
C ARG A 609 12.40 -20.84 -0.12
N GLY A 610 13.36 -19.93 0.07
CA GLY A 610 14.77 -20.25 0.01
C GLY A 610 15.60 -19.31 0.86
N LEU A 611 16.88 -19.63 0.94
CA LEU A 611 17.93 -18.80 1.51
C LEU A 611 18.97 -18.59 0.42
N THR A 612 19.50 -17.38 0.28
CA THR A 612 20.62 -17.10 -0.62
C THR A 612 21.74 -16.40 0.12
N PHE A 613 22.96 -16.59 -0.35
CA PHE A 613 24.12 -15.84 0.10
C PHE A 613 25.18 -15.76 -0.98
N TRP A 614 26.07 -14.79 -0.85
CA TRP A 614 27.22 -14.62 -1.73
C TRP A 614 28.46 -15.23 -1.09
N PHE A 615 29.29 -15.87 -1.91
CA PHE A 615 30.56 -16.40 -1.47
C PHE A 615 31.65 -16.22 -2.53
N ARG A 616 32.89 -16.10 -2.07
CA ARG A 616 34.09 -15.99 -2.88
C ARG A 616 35.19 -16.83 -2.26
N GLY A 617 35.89 -17.59 -3.09
CA GLY A 617 37.05 -18.37 -2.68
C GLY A 617 38.38 -17.63 -2.87
N ASP A 618 39.47 -18.38 -2.73
CA ASP A 618 40.83 -17.93 -3.06
C ASP A 618 41.43 -18.91 -4.08
N GLN A 619 42.17 -18.40 -5.07
CA GLN A 619 42.78 -19.23 -6.12
C GLN A 619 43.79 -20.26 -5.57
N ASN A 620 44.27 -20.07 -4.35
CA ASN A 620 45.17 -20.99 -3.65
C ASN A 620 44.44 -22.06 -2.84
N ASN A 621 43.11 -22.02 -2.78
CA ASN A 621 42.32 -23.05 -2.11
C ASN A 621 42.44 -24.38 -2.84
N ASN A 622 42.35 -25.46 -2.07
CA ASN A 622 42.10 -26.79 -2.62
C ASN A 622 40.59 -26.97 -2.84
N PRO A 623 40.16 -27.64 -3.93
CA PRO A 623 38.75 -27.96 -4.14
C PRO A 623 38.17 -28.67 -2.91
N ALA A 624 37.10 -28.11 -2.37
CA ALA A 624 36.42 -28.60 -1.18
C ALA A 624 34.93 -28.25 -1.26
N PRO A 625 34.02 -29.18 -0.89
CA PRO A 625 32.60 -28.86 -0.84
C PRO A 625 32.29 -27.74 0.16
N LEU A 626 31.65 -26.68 -0.29
CA LEU A 626 30.99 -25.70 0.56
C LEU A 626 29.62 -26.24 0.97
N TRP A 627 29.21 -26.06 2.21
CA TRP A 627 27.91 -26.48 2.69
C TRP A 627 27.30 -25.50 3.67
N ILE A 628 25.98 -25.58 3.80
CA ILE A 628 25.18 -24.86 4.78
C ILE A 628 24.31 -25.85 5.55
N ALA A 629 24.19 -25.64 6.86
CA ALA A 629 23.34 -26.40 7.74
C ALA A 629 22.30 -25.49 8.40
N VAL A 630 21.07 -25.98 8.47
CA VAL A 630 19.95 -25.31 9.17
C VAL A 630 19.45 -26.24 10.24
N GLU A 631 19.40 -25.73 11.47
CA GLU A 631 18.96 -26.46 12.65
C GLU A 631 17.69 -25.82 13.21
N ASP A 632 16.66 -26.62 13.47
CA ASP A 632 15.45 -26.13 14.12
C ASP A 632 15.54 -26.13 15.64
N TYR A 633 14.51 -25.57 16.29
CA TYR A 633 14.45 -25.46 17.73
C TYR A 633 14.30 -26.81 18.47
N ALA A 634 13.93 -27.88 17.74
CA ALA A 634 13.93 -29.25 18.25
C ALA A 634 15.31 -29.93 18.13
N GLY A 635 16.30 -29.25 17.51
CA GLY A 635 17.66 -29.76 17.31
C GLY A 635 17.79 -30.70 16.10
N ILE A 636 16.81 -30.70 15.19
CA ILE A 636 16.92 -31.44 13.93
C ILE A 636 17.73 -30.58 12.96
N VAL A 637 18.67 -31.20 12.26
CA VAL A 637 19.61 -30.51 11.34
C VAL A 637 19.43 -31.02 9.92
N ALA A 638 19.37 -30.08 8.96
CA ALA A 638 19.49 -30.34 7.54
C ALA A 638 20.83 -29.77 7.05
N VAL A 639 21.53 -30.50 6.18
CA VAL A 639 22.76 -30.03 5.53
C VAL A 639 22.56 -30.05 4.02
N VAL A 640 22.82 -28.92 3.38
CA VAL A 640 22.82 -28.78 1.92
C VAL A 640 24.25 -28.48 1.47
N VAL A 641 24.72 -29.22 0.48
CA VAL A 641 26.09 -29.15 -0.03
C VAL A 641 26.07 -28.52 -1.43
N HIS A 642 26.96 -27.56 -1.67
CA HIS A 642 27.14 -26.95 -2.98
C HIS A 642 27.62 -28.01 -3.98
N GLY A 643 27.00 -28.04 -5.16
CA GLY A 643 27.22 -29.11 -6.14
C GLY A 643 28.60 -29.12 -6.80
N ASP A 644 29.31 -27.99 -6.79
CA ASP A 644 30.66 -27.86 -7.34
C ASP A 644 31.70 -27.62 -6.22
N PRO A 645 32.62 -28.57 -5.96
CA PRO A 645 33.71 -28.39 -4.99
C PRO A 645 34.80 -27.42 -5.46
N ASN A 646 34.85 -27.04 -6.75
CA ASN A 646 35.78 -26.02 -7.24
C ASN A 646 35.26 -24.60 -7.02
N ALA A 647 34.02 -24.43 -6.57
CA ALA A 647 33.43 -23.12 -6.36
C ALA A 647 34.23 -22.29 -5.35
N VAL A 648 34.90 -22.94 -4.38
CA VAL A 648 35.76 -22.29 -3.38
C VAL A 648 37.16 -21.96 -3.90
N VAL A 649 37.53 -22.31 -5.13
CA VAL A 649 38.81 -21.92 -5.77
C VAL A 649 38.64 -20.65 -6.61
N SER A 650 37.40 -20.28 -6.90
CA SER A 650 37.09 -19.07 -7.66
C SER A 650 37.26 -17.83 -6.80
N ASP A 651 38.11 -16.91 -7.23
CA ASP A 651 38.25 -15.58 -6.65
C ASP A 651 37.25 -14.59 -7.26
N THR A 652 36.07 -15.04 -7.65
CA THR A 652 34.95 -14.19 -8.05
C THR A 652 33.77 -14.48 -7.15
N TRP A 653 33.02 -13.42 -6.82
CA TRP A 653 31.79 -13.55 -6.03
C TRP A 653 30.75 -14.34 -6.81
N GLN A 654 30.17 -15.33 -6.13
CA GLN A 654 29.17 -16.23 -6.65
C GLN A 654 27.96 -16.23 -5.72
N GLU A 655 26.77 -16.17 -6.28
CA GLU A 655 25.54 -16.33 -5.53
C GLU A 655 25.19 -17.81 -5.42
N TRP A 656 24.84 -18.27 -4.22
CA TRP A 656 24.27 -19.59 -4.01
C TRP A 656 22.92 -19.51 -3.32
N THR A 657 21.90 -20.06 -3.97
CA THR A 657 20.54 -20.20 -3.46
C THR A 657 20.24 -21.63 -3.03
N VAL A 658 19.67 -21.79 -1.84
CA VAL A 658 19.23 -23.03 -1.22
C VAL A 658 17.72 -23.03 -1.12
N ASP A 659 17.07 -23.98 -1.78
CA ASP A 659 15.63 -24.15 -1.73
C ASP A 659 15.22 -24.82 -0.41
N PHE A 660 14.23 -24.27 0.30
CA PHE A 660 13.72 -24.85 1.55
C PHE A 660 13.15 -26.25 1.35
N SER A 661 12.73 -26.62 0.14
CA SER A 661 12.40 -28.00 -0.17
C SER A 661 13.56 -28.92 0.23
N GLN A 662 14.80 -28.55 -0.08
CA GLN A 662 16.03 -29.30 0.27
C GLN A 662 16.25 -29.46 1.77
N ILE A 663 15.72 -28.54 2.58
CA ILE A 663 15.81 -28.57 4.04
C ILE A 663 14.64 -29.39 4.62
N SER A 664 13.42 -29.18 4.15
CA SER A 664 12.22 -29.83 4.71
C SER A 664 12.17 -31.35 4.50
N TYR A 665 12.89 -31.91 3.51
CA TYR A 665 12.98 -33.38 3.34
C TYR A 665 13.60 -34.10 4.56
N THR A 666 14.36 -33.41 5.42
CA THR A 666 14.94 -34.00 6.64
C THR A 666 14.07 -33.81 7.89
N ARG A 667 12.82 -33.34 7.72
CA ARG A 667 11.86 -32.99 8.80
C ARG A 667 12.22 -31.75 9.63
N VAL A 668 13.23 -30.98 9.21
CA VAL A 668 13.55 -29.68 9.81
C VAL A 668 12.38 -28.73 9.63
N ARG A 669 12.03 -28.05 10.73
CA ARG A 669 10.96 -27.04 10.78
C ARG A 669 11.54 -25.65 10.54
N VAL A 670 11.42 -25.17 9.29
CA VAL A 670 11.87 -23.83 8.89
C VAL A 670 11.02 -22.70 9.48
N ASP A 671 9.88 -23.02 10.09
CA ASP A 671 9.06 -22.09 10.89
C ASP A 671 9.58 -21.92 12.34
N ARG A 672 10.63 -22.66 12.74
CA ARG A 672 11.25 -22.57 14.07
C ARG A 672 12.76 -22.79 14.00
N VAL A 673 13.47 -22.08 13.13
CA VAL A 673 14.93 -22.17 13.00
C VAL A 673 15.62 -21.64 14.25
N ARG A 674 16.65 -22.35 14.71
CA ARG A 674 17.47 -22.01 15.87
C ARG A 674 18.88 -21.59 15.48
N ARG A 675 19.43 -22.17 14.42
CA ARG A 675 20.83 -21.95 14.05
C ARG A 675 21.05 -22.15 12.55
N VAL A 676 21.94 -21.34 12.00
CA VAL A 676 22.54 -21.52 10.66
C VAL A 676 24.01 -21.82 10.83
N SER A 677 24.57 -22.69 10.00
CA SER A 677 26.02 -22.94 9.99
C SER A 677 26.53 -23.08 8.57
N LEU A 678 27.73 -22.57 8.32
CA LEU A 678 28.42 -22.65 7.04
C LEU A 678 29.74 -23.38 7.25
N GLY A 679 30.15 -24.21 6.30
CA GLY A 679 31.40 -24.92 6.44
C GLY A 679 31.97 -25.48 5.15
N LEU A 680 33.19 -26.02 5.28
CA LEU A 680 34.00 -26.52 4.19
C LEU A 680 34.35 -27.99 4.40
N GLY A 681 34.40 -28.76 3.32
CA GLY A 681 34.75 -30.16 3.35
C GLY A 681 33.65 -31.08 3.88
N ILE A 682 33.81 -32.38 3.62
CA ILE A 682 32.97 -33.48 4.12
C ILE A 682 33.87 -34.65 4.56
N ALA A 683 33.32 -35.64 5.27
CA ALA A 683 34.09 -36.70 5.96
C ALA A 683 35.08 -37.48 5.06
N ASP A 684 34.81 -37.61 3.76
CA ASP A 684 35.63 -38.30 2.75
C ASP A 684 36.39 -37.35 1.80
N GLN A 685 36.17 -36.04 1.91
CA GLN A 685 36.84 -34.97 1.17
C GLN A 685 37.16 -33.81 2.11
N GLN A 686 38.07 -34.07 3.05
CA GLN A 686 38.56 -33.02 3.93
C GLN A 686 39.24 -31.95 3.09
N ALA A 687 39.06 -30.69 3.47
CA ALA A 687 39.83 -29.58 2.93
C ALA A 687 41.31 -29.81 3.31
N GLY A 688 42.06 -30.50 2.45
CA GLY A 688 43.52 -30.53 2.57
C GLY A 688 44.04 -29.09 2.54
N ARG A 689 45.04 -28.77 3.37
CA ARG A 689 45.71 -27.44 3.53
C ARG A 689 44.81 -26.20 3.35
N SER A 690 44.54 -25.49 4.46
CA SER A 690 44.24 -24.04 4.56
C SER A 690 43.44 -23.38 3.41
N ASN A 691 42.12 -23.54 3.42
CA ASN A 691 41.21 -22.81 2.55
C ASN A 691 40.68 -21.53 3.23
N ILE A 692 40.46 -20.47 2.45
CA ILE A 692 39.82 -19.21 2.87
C ILE A 692 38.59 -18.97 2.01
N VAL A 693 37.44 -18.77 2.63
CA VAL A 693 36.20 -18.39 1.92
C VAL A 693 35.62 -17.14 2.54
N TYR A 694 35.30 -16.16 1.68
CA TYR A 694 34.59 -14.94 2.02
C TYR A 694 33.09 -15.18 1.80
N ILE A 695 32.28 -14.74 2.74
CA ILE A 695 30.82 -14.95 2.74
C ILE A 695 30.15 -13.62 3.07
N ASP A 696 29.10 -13.31 2.33
CA ASP A 696 28.38 -12.05 2.46
C ASP A 696 26.88 -12.23 2.19
N ASP A 697 26.08 -11.25 2.61
CA ASP A 697 24.67 -11.08 2.22
C ASP A 697 23.79 -12.33 2.41
N ILE A 698 23.81 -12.95 3.60
CA ILE A 698 22.95 -14.10 3.88
C ILE A 698 21.53 -13.59 4.08
N ARG A 699 20.59 -13.96 3.20
CA ARG A 699 19.20 -13.47 3.23
C ARG A 699 18.16 -14.53 2.85
N LEU A 700 16.92 -14.31 3.29
CA LEU A 700 15.76 -15.11 2.89
C LEU A 700 15.17 -14.61 1.57
N VAL A 701 14.70 -15.53 0.72
CA VAL A 701 14.15 -15.20 -0.61
C VAL A 701 12.86 -15.97 -0.93
N PRO A 702 11.92 -15.42 -1.72
CA PRO A 702 10.69 -16.10 -2.15
C PRO A 702 10.93 -17.11 -3.28
N GLN A 703 9.89 -17.88 -3.67
CA GLN A 703 10.00 -18.95 -4.69
C GLN A 703 10.51 -18.48 -6.05
N SER A 704 10.20 -17.23 -6.43
CA SER A 704 10.59 -16.62 -7.72
C SER A 704 12.11 -16.58 -7.93
N PHE A 705 12.90 -16.61 -6.86
CA PHE A 705 14.37 -16.62 -6.90
C PHE A 705 14.98 -18.01 -7.12
N ILE A 706 14.19 -19.07 -6.96
CA ILE A 706 14.67 -20.45 -7.02
C ILE A 706 14.67 -20.91 -8.49
N ARG A 707 15.84 -20.83 -9.15
CA ARG A 707 16.01 -21.38 -10.50
C ARG A 707 15.91 -22.91 -10.43
N SER A 708 15.06 -23.51 -11.28
CA SER A 708 14.89 -24.96 -11.33
C SER A 708 16.14 -25.66 -11.89
N GLY A 709 17.08 -26.01 -11.01
CA GLY A 709 18.05 -27.08 -11.26
C GLY A 709 19.48 -26.79 -10.83
N THR A 710 19.90 -27.40 -9.71
CA THR A 710 21.22 -28.08 -9.55
C THR A 710 21.28 -28.94 -8.26
N THR A 711 21.31 -30.27 -8.47
CA THR A 711 22.00 -31.40 -7.81
C THR A 711 22.16 -31.65 -6.28
N ARG A 712 21.74 -32.91 -5.94
CA ARG A 712 22.31 -34.01 -5.12
C ARG A 712 22.41 -33.94 -3.58
N TRP A 713 21.62 -34.84 -2.97
CA TRP A 713 21.60 -35.25 -1.56
C TRP A 713 22.80 -36.10 -1.14
N ALA A 714 23.36 -35.85 0.04
CA ALA A 714 24.16 -36.82 0.79
C ALA A 714 23.31 -37.37 1.95
N ARG A 715 23.00 -38.67 1.93
CA ARG A 715 22.15 -39.32 2.95
C ARG A 715 22.87 -39.62 4.28
N ASP A 716 24.18 -39.39 4.38
CA ASP A 716 25.00 -39.92 5.49
C ASP A 716 25.61 -38.86 6.43
N LEU A 717 25.14 -37.61 6.42
CA LEU A 717 25.76 -36.50 7.19
C LEU A 717 25.09 -36.16 8.53
N ALA A 718 24.07 -36.92 8.98
CA ALA A 718 23.32 -36.63 10.21
C ALA A 718 24.14 -36.67 11.53
N ALA A 719 25.42 -37.02 11.48
CA ALA A 719 26.32 -37.09 12.64
C ALA A 719 27.30 -35.90 12.77
N MET A 720 27.23 -34.87 11.91
CA MET A 720 28.20 -33.76 11.87
C MET A 720 27.69 -32.44 12.48
N ALA A 721 26.63 -32.47 13.28
CA ALA A 721 26.12 -31.29 13.97
C ALA A 721 27.24 -30.60 14.77
N PHE A 722 27.26 -29.26 14.69
CA PHE A 722 28.27 -28.37 15.25
C PHE A 722 28.86 -28.88 16.57
N VAL A 723 30.18 -29.16 16.59
CA VAL A 723 30.93 -29.53 17.79
C VAL A 723 31.64 -28.27 18.29
N PRO A 724 31.15 -27.62 19.37
CA PRO A 724 31.83 -26.49 19.98
C PRO A 724 33.23 -26.90 20.47
N LYS A 725 34.11 -25.93 20.70
CA LYS A 725 35.33 -26.16 21.49
C LYS A 725 34.89 -26.71 22.86
N GLU A 726 35.40 -27.88 23.26
CA GLU A 726 35.23 -28.35 24.64
C GLU A 726 35.82 -27.31 25.60
N ASP A 727 34.99 -26.87 26.55
CA ASP A 727 35.39 -25.98 27.63
C ASP A 727 36.19 -26.80 28.65
N GLU A 728 37.52 -26.61 28.72
CA GLU A 728 38.41 -27.26 29.70
C GLU A 728 38.16 -26.71 31.13
N SER A 729 36.94 -26.86 31.65
CA SER A 729 36.61 -26.45 33.02
C SER A 729 35.51 -27.27 33.70
N ARG A 730 35.58 -28.62 33.64
CA ARG A 730 34.88 -29.43 34.65
C ARG A 730 35.52 -30.80 34.89
N THR A 731 36.47 -30.82 35.82
CA THR A 731 36.87 -32.05 36.53
C THR A 731 35.73 -32.50 37.43
N GLY A 732 35.27 -33.76 37.30
CA GLY A 732 34.30 -34.31 38.25
C GLY A 732 33.64 -35.62 37.86
N ASN A 733 34.24 -36.73 38.32
CA ASN A 733 33.66 -38.05 38.57
C ASN A 733 33.25 -38.94 37.38
N ALA A 734 34.19 -39.79 36.99
CA ALA A 734 33.89 -41.08 36.39
C ALA A 734 33.16 -41.99 37.39
N VAL A 735 31.95 -42.45 37.02
CA VAL A 735 31.33 -43.65 37.60
C VAL A 735 31.32 -44.71 36.52
N SER A 736 32.15 -45.73 36.70
CA SER A 736 32.16 -46.97 35.94
C SER A 736 30.86 -47.73 36.19
N THR A 737 30.18 -48.20 35.13
CA THR A 737 29.48 -49.49 35.18
C THR A 737 29.53 -50.18 33.82
N GLN A 738 30.05 -51.41 33.84
CA GLN A 738 30.16 -52.36 32.74
C GLN A 738 28.78 -52.73 32.15
N MET A 739 28.74 -52.95 30.84
CA MET A 739 27.69 -53.72 30.18
C MET A 739 27.81 -55.22 30.55
N PRO A 740 26.69 -55.95 30.71
CA PRO A 740 26.68 -57.40 30.55
C PRO A 740 26.50 -57.78 29.08
N SER A 741 27.30 -58.75 28.66
CA SER A 741 27.23 -59.49 27.41
C SER A 741 25.94 -60.30 27.27
N ALA A 742 25.48 -60.52 26.04
CA ALA A 742 24.68 -61.68 25.69
C ALA A 742 25.07 -62.18 24.29
N ASP A 743 25.03 -63.51 24.18
CA ASP A 743 25.40 -64.39 23.07
C ASP A 743 24.74 -64.10 21.71
#